data_AF-A0A534KF09-F1
#
_entry.id   AF-A0A534KF09-F1
#
_cell.length_a   1.000
_cell.length_b   1.000
_cell.length_c   1.000
_cell.angle_alpha   90.00
_cell.angle_beta   90.00
_cell.angle_gamma   90.00
#
_symmetry.space_group_name_H-M   'P 1'
#
loop_
_entity.id
_entity.type
_entity.pdbx_description
1 polymer ?
#
loop_
_entity_poly.entity_id
_entity_poly.type
_entity_poly.pdbx_seq_one_letter_code
_entity_poly.pdbx_strand_id
1 'polypeptide(L)'
;MDRLTSERFKLIMRTARERLKLNPKDADALFAMAAAQATMEEVPDALQTLERLADLDPNYPGLWIFKTKLHAQLGETEKARQSRVRAQQSEPTSARKPRLPFPCPICEVLVPADATTCANCGVKFNPHRSMEDELDDLSHVAIQEMVQEELSGATKPDESTPKGPGKPASKSAAKKGLTNGLALGSRAGSMTGKTNGLRGRTNGLRGRTNGLTNGSGRTNGLTNGVGRTNGLTNGLGAGSQSVAFHASHRRGTARATGWKLYLIPLVCVAFLLIPLFLLPEDQGPAYPIRIDGVFDDWASISKVDTTVGPVSNPNVDVIRFGIVDNLGPFAFYVQVRGTALQGGGPSPGTMDSVWIFVDTDATDTTGYRIDGLGADRMIEISGYGGAVLSRVLWEFDSNRDVRDWNGWIKGTGTPAAASGSQIEAEAAWAVQGSGQNPVIASVRTESWDRQTDTGDVPISSTGGSLLVAGEPQVPDVISGASVPLLRLNLTAYRQSVSIDSLRVQIIGTAPVGSVSSLRLLGGTGNPISLVTPSSRDIIFSFPGQAIPAGTSAVLTVVGDFATGNGETFGIRLSPSQPLGVAGAVLAVRDLPGARTLGYIGGAPPTPRIDGGFDEWTAAYADPTNDVSPASNPDIDLARYGSQRDNSTLYIYADVTGKTLTGTPVPQPPQAAPPPGTQPPADTDRDAVPDSVDPMPYDFNNDGVPDAQTSGDYDGDGFIDYGFPGGTDYWLNTTIPATFPPPFPGRAVSRYIGPTSRPPLFGEDVLRLFLDIDNSTWSGYAIGGIGADRLVEVRGKGGQITQSAYLAFSGSFPGQWSWSPISPVTAALGYHAVETSVPVNATSVYVEASDFWGSIDSTAAAGSFAPSFKSFQVSPANRPLAVPWAQVGPEPAATLIDPGSNSATTVYNHQRKAVRAGDVAGDTACDATNSDGCWYTVFSDHLLEESATTAPRGPNVQNGAATLAAGDSTVNVTITSVITARSFLLSSARFNNAQPGQSQISGTLLDSTTVRFQRVVSTGAPAITIEWYLAEFLSGVSVQRGSETNPGTTVNVPLSAVDVTRSFPIVSYRSQGSTYDGNDFIKSKITSSTNLELSLQVSAGDPLSVVEWQVVSYTSAKIQTGDIAFATTDGSRTATLTAVNTAKAWLMFSYNSADGTAASIGQKMVRGVVTNGNTLTFDRALTGQAMTLTWYLVEFTDDTRVQSGSAAFSSGTTQVDAPIT
;
A
#
# COMPACT_ATOMS: atom_id res chain seq x y z
N MET A 1 3.80 -6.89 -33.93
CA MET A 1 3.20 -8.19 -34.31
C MET A 1 4.29 -9.08 -34.90
N ASP A 2 4.37 -10.35 -34.49
CA ASP A 2 5.46 -11.25 -34.92
C ASP A 2 5.23 -11.87 -36.31
N ARG A 3 6.32 -12.27 -36.98
CA ARG A 3 6.30 -12.74 -38.37
C ARG A 3 5.54 -14.06 -38.52
N LEU A 4 5.57 -14.92 -37.49
CA LEU A 4 4.83 -16.18 -37.44
C LEU A 4 3.31 -15.98 -37.23
N THR A 5 2.91 -15.02 -36.39
CA THR A 5 1.48 -14.72 -36.17
C THR A 5 0.83 -14.13 -37.42
N SER A 6 1.50 -13.23 -38.14
CA SER A 6 0.99 -12.65 -39.39
C SER A 6 0.65 -13.71 -40.46
N GLU A 7 1.49 -14.73 -40.64
CA GLU A 7 1.23 -15.81 -41.63
C GLU A 7 0.06 -16.72 -41.23
N ARG A 8 -0.16 -16.94 -39.93
CA ARG A 8 -1.31 -17.72 -39.42
C ARG A 8 -2.64 -17.01 -39.71
N PHE A 9 -2.74 -15.71 -39.48
CA PHE A 9 -3.97 -14.94 -39.76
C PHE A 9 -4.23 -14.78 -41.27
N LYS A 10 -3.19 -14.61 -42.09
CA LYS A 10 -3.32 -14.66 -43.57
C LYS A 10 -3.88 -16.00 -44.07
N LEU A 11 -3.51 -17.12 -43.43
CA LEU A 11 -4.06 -18.44 -43.76
C LEU A 11 -5.53 -18.57 -43.34
N ILE A 12 -5.91 -18.06 -42.16
CA ILE A 12 -7.31 -18.02 -41.69
C ILE A 12 -8.16 -17.19 -42.66
N MET A 13 -7.74 -15.97 -43.02
CA MET A 13 -8.45 -15.14 -44.01
C MET A 13 -8.54 -15.82 -45.38
N ARG A 14 -7.48 -16.48 -45.86
CA ARG A 14 -7.54 -17.22 -47.13
C ARG A 14 -8.59 -18.35 -47.07
N THR A 15 -8.66 -19.06 -45.94
CA THR A 15 -9.60 -20.16 -45.72
C THR A 15 -11.04 -19.65 -45.63
N ALA A 16 -11.28 -18.56 -44.89
CA ALA A 16 -12.56 -17.88 -44.82
C ALA A 16 -12.99 -17.34 -46.20
N ARG A 17 -12.08 -16.75 -46.97
CA ARG A 17 -12.36 -16.29 -48.35
C ARG A 17 -12.78 -17.43 -49.28
N GLU A 18 -12.13 -18.60 -49.22
CA GLU A 18 -12.56 -19.77 -50.02
C GLU A 18 -13.92 -20.32 -49.55
N ARG A 19 -14.18 -20.40 -48.24
CA ARG A 19 -15.53 -20.76 -47.73
C ARG A 19 -16.60 -19.79 -48.22
N LEU A 20 -16.33 -18.47 -48.20
CA LEU A 20 -17.26 -17.43 -48.67
C LEU A 20 -17.45 -17.37 -50.19
N LYS A 21 -16.52 -17.92 -50.98
CA LYS A 21 -16.73 -18.15 -52.43
C LYS A 21 -17.69 -19.32 -52.69
N LEU A 22 -17.58 -20.38 -51.90
CA LEU A 22 -18.43 -21.57 -52.01
C LEU A 22 -19.83 -21.33 -51.45
N ASN A 23 -19.92 -20.64 -50.31
CA ASN A 23 -21.16 -20.18 -49.69
C ASN A 23 -21.01 -18.71 -49.22
N PRO A 24 -21.52 -17.73 -50.00
CA PRO A 24 -21.52 -16.32 -49.61
C PRO A 24 -22.35 -15.97 -48.35
N LYS A 25 -23.01 -16.96 -47.74
CA LYS A 25 -23.80 -16.88 -46.50
C LYS A 25 -23.29 -17.85 -45.42
N ASP A 26 -21.99 -18.10 -45.39
CA ASP A 26 -21.34 -18.89 -44.34
C ASP A 26 -21.05 -17.98 -43.13
N ALA A 27 -21.88 -18.09 -42.08
CA ALA A 27 -21.83 -17.22 -40.91
C ALA A 27 -20.51 -17.35 -40.13
N ASP A 28 -20.06 -18.59 -39.87
CA ASP A 28 -18.77 -18.86 -39.22
C ASP A 28 -17.60 -18.25 -40.01
N ALA A 29 -17.65 -18.35 -41.35
CA ALA A 29 -16.60 -17.79 -42.20
C ALA A 29 -16.62 -16.25 -42.26
N LEU A 30 -17.78 -15.60 -42.09
CA LEU A 30 -17.87 -14.15 -41.87
C LEU A 30 -17.26 -13.77 -40.52
N PHE A 31 -17.64 -14.44 -39.43
CA PHE A 31 -17.13 -14.13 -38.09
C PHE A 31 -15.61 -14.36 -37.99
N ALA A 32 -15.11 -15.48 -38.52
CA ALA A 32 -13.69 -15.80 -38.55
C ALA A 32 -12.87 -14.84 -39.45
N MET A 33 -13.46 -14.32 -40.53
CA MET A 33 -12.83 -13.26 -41.32
C MET A 33 -12.73 -11.96 -40.50
N ALA A 34 -13.83 -11.52 -39.88
CA ALA A 34 -13.84 -10.30 -39.09
C ALA A 34 -12.84 -10.35 -37.93
N ALA A 35 -12.73 -11.49 -37.25
CA ALA A 35 -11.73 -11.72 -36.21
C ALA A 35 -10.30 -11.57 -36.76
N ALA A 36 -9.98 -12.25 -37.87
CA ALA A 36 -8.65 -12.17 -38.47
C ALA A 36 -8.30 -10.77 -39.03
N GLN A 37 -9.29 -10.00 -39.47
CA GLN A 37 -9.12 -8.60 -39.91
C GLN A 37 -8.85 -7.67 -38.73
N ALA A 38 -9.64 -7.76 -37.66
CA ALA A 38 -9.43 -6.95 -36.46
C ALA A 38 -8.04 -7.19 -35.83
N THR A 39 -7.59 -8.45 -35.78
CA THR A 39 -6.25 -8.79 -35.27
C THR A 39 -5.10 -8.28 -36.16
N MET A 40 -5.35 -7.93 -37.42
CA MET A 40 -4.37 -7.31 -38.32
C MET A 40 -4.59 -5.80 -38.51
N GLU A 41 -5.25 -5.15 -37.56
CA GLU A 41 -5.53 -3.70 -37.54
C GLU A 41 -6.46 -3.20 -38.68
N GLU A 42 -7.08 -4.10 -39.45
CA GLU A 42 -8.10 -3.81 -40.47
C GLU A 42 -9.50 -3.64 -39.84
N VAL A 43 -9.60 -2.85 -38.76
CA VAL A 43 -10.84 -2.69 -37.94
C VAL A 43 -12.08 -2.25 -38.76
N PRO A 44 -12.00 -1.32 -39.74
CA PRO A 44 -13.15 -0.96 -40.57
C PRO A 44 -13.69 -2.12 -41.42
N ASP A 45 -12.80 -2.98 -41.95
CA ASP A 45 -13.18 -4.12 -42.78
C ASP A 45 -13.74 -5.27 -41.91
N ALA A 46 -13.24 -5.41 -40.68
CA ALA A 46 -13.82 -6.29 -39.67
C ALA A 46 -15.25 -5.86 -39.33
N LEU A 47 -15.48 -4.57 -39.07
CA LEU A 47 -16.83 -4.03 -38.82
C LEU A 47 -17.77 -4.22 -40.02
N GLN A 48 -17.31 -3.98 -41.26
CA GLN A 48 -18.12 -4.25 -42.45
C GLN A 48 -18.48 -5.74 -42.59
N THR A 49 -17.57 -6.63 -42.23
CA THR A 49 -17.81 -8.08 -42.25
C THR A 49 -18.79 -8.51 -41.15
N LEU A 50 -18.73 -7.89 -39.96
CA LEU A 50 -19.73 -8.09 -38.90
C LEU A 50 -21.10 -7.47 -39.23
N GLU A 51 -21.16 -6.36 -39.97
CA GLU A 51 -22.43 -5.82 -40.46
C GLU A 51 -23.11 -6.80 -41.41
N ARG A 52 -22.35 -7.38 -42.35
CA ARG A 52 -22.83 -8.42 -43.26
C ARG A 52 -23.24 -9.71 -42.53
N LEU A 53 -22.63 -10.01 -41.38
CA LEU A 53 -23.06 -11.10 -40.51
C LEU A 53 -24.36 -10.75 -39.77
N ALA A 54 -24.51 -9.52 -39.27
CA ALA A 54 -25.74 -9.05 -38.63
C ALA A 54 -26.95 -9.00 -39.58
N ASP A 55 -26.74 -8.65 -40.85
CA ASP A 55 -27.75 -8.73 -41.91
C ASP A 55 -28.17 -10.18 -42.25
N LEU A 56 -27.32 -11.17 -41.92
CA LEU A 56 -27.53 -12.58 -42.26
C LEU A 56 -28.12 -13.37 -41.09
N ASP A 57 -27.55 -13.21 -39.90
CA ASP A 57 -27.96 -13.83 -38.65
C ASP A 57 -27.71 -12.84 -37.49
N PRO A 58 -28.71 -12.01 -37.13
CA PRO A 58 -28.59 -11.06 -36.03
C PRO A 58 -28.53 -11.72 -34.65
N ASN A 59 -28.68 -13.05 -34.54
CA ASN A 59 -28.54 -13.78 -33.27
C ASN A 59 -27.26 -14.63 -33.23
N TYR A 60 -26.33 -14.43 -34.18
CA TYR A 60 -25.09 -15.18 -34.22
C TYR A 60 -24.25 -14.99 -32.93
N PRO A 61 -23.82 -16.06 -32.24
CA PRO A 61 -23.12 -15.97 -30.96
C PRO A 61 -21.89 -15.04 -31.00
N GLY A 62 -21.83 -14.09 -30.07
CA GLY A 62 -20.71 -13.15 -29.93
C GLY A 62 -20.68 -11.99 -30.95
N LEU A 63 -21.57 -11.96 -31.95
CA LEU A 63 -21.64 -10.91 -32.98
C LEU A 63 -21.69 -9.49 -32.37
N TRP A 64 -22.72 -9.21 -31.57
CA TRP A 64 -22.96 -7.85 -31.05
C TRP A 64 -21.94 -7.44 -29.99
N ILE A 65 -21.46 -8.39 -29.18
CA ILE A 65 -20.35 -8.18 -28.25
C ILE A 65 -19.09 -7.77 -29.02
N PHE A 66 -18.79 -8.45 -30.13
CA PHE A 66 -17.61 -8.14 -30.92
C PHE A 66 -17.74 -6.78 -31.64
N LYS A 67 -18.91 -6.44 -32.21
CA LYS A 67 -19.18 -5.09 -32.74
C LYS A 67 -19.03 -4.00 -31.67
N THR A 68 -19.48 -4.26 -30.43
CA THR A 68 -19.32 -3.33 -29.29
C THR A 68 -17.85 -3.05 -29.03
N LYS A 69 -17.01 -4.09 -28.95
CA LYS A 69 -15.55 -3.95 -28.74
C LYS A 69 -14.87 -3.15 -29.86
N LEU A 70 -15.19 -3.43 -31.12
CA LEU A 70 -14.58 -2.71 -32.26
C LEU A 70 -15.04 -1.24 -32.38
N HIS A 71 -16.31 -0.92 -32.08
CA HIS A 71 -16.76 0.47 -32.03
C HIS A 71 -16.15 1.23 -30.83
N ALA A 72 -15.98 0.59 -29.68
CA ALA A 72 -15.28 1.19 -28.53
C ALA A 72 -13.81 1.49 -28.85
N GLN A 73 -13.11 0.57 -29.52
CA GLN A 73 -11.72 0.75 -29.98
C GLN A 73 -11.56 1.94 -30.96
N LEU A 74 -12.61 2.29 -31.72
CA LEU A 74 -12.64 3.45 -32.61
C LEU A 74 -13.17 4.74 -31.95
N GLY A 75 -13.53 4.72 -30.66
CA GLY A 75 -14.14 5.86 -29.98
C GLY A 75 -15.59 6.16 -30.41
N GLU A 76 -16.26 5.24 -31.11
CA GLU A 76 -17.64 5.42 -31.62
C GLU A 76 -18.68 5.03 -30.55
N THR A 77 -18.67 5.75 -29.43
CA THR A 77 -19.43 5.45 -28.18
C THR A 77 -20.90 5.10 -28.41
N GLU A 78 -21.63 5.90 -29.20
CA GLU A 78 -23.06 5.66 -29.46
C GLU A 78 -23.32 4.36 -30.26
N LYS A 79 -22.43 3.99 -31.18
CA LYS A 79 -22.55 2.72 -31.93
C LYS A 79 -22.17 1.51 -31.06
N ALA A 80 -21.22 1.69 -30.15
CA ALA A 80 -20.90 0.68 -29.14
C ALA A 80 -22.10 0.46 -28.20
N ARG A 81 -22.74 1.53 -27.72
CA ARG A 81 -23.96 1.48 -26.91
C ARG A 81 -25.11 0.76 -27.62
N GLN A 82 -25.40 1.12 -28.88
CA GLN A 82 -26.43 0.45 -29.68
C GLN A 82 -26.13 -1.03 -29.92
N SER A 83 -24.85 -1.41 -30.07
CA SER A 83 -24.43 -2.80 -30.20
C SER A 83 -24.57 -3.57 -28.87
N ARG A 84 -24.27 -2.95 -27.72
CA ARG A 84 -24.44 -3.55 -26.37
C ARG A 84 -25.91 -3.86 -26.08
N VAL A 85 -26.82 -2.94 -26.38
CA VAL A 85 -28.28 -3.15 -26.23
C VAL A 85 -28.75 -4.35 -27.07
N ARG A 86 -28.26 -4.48 -28.31
CA ARG A 86 -28.60 -5.64 -29.16
C ARG A 86 -28.00 -6.95 -28.66
N ALA A 87 -26.80 -6.94 -28.05
CA ALA A 87 -26.23 -8.13 -27.42
C ALA A 87 -27.17 -8.68 -26.34
N GLN A 88 -27.64 -7.81 -25.44
CA GLN A 88 -28.57 -8.15 -24.36
C GLN A 88 -29.94 -8.65 -24.88
N GLN A 89 -30.40 -8.14 -26.02
CA GLN A 89 -31.66 -8.59 -26.66
C GLN A 89 -31.54 -9.90 -27.46
N SER A 90 -30.32 -10.33 -27.80
CA SER A 90 -30.05 -11.49 -28.67
C SER A 90 -29.68 -12.77 -27.92
N GLU A 91 -29.65 -12.77 -26.58
CA GLU A 91 -29.41 -13.98 -25.80
C GLU A 91 -30.52 -15.03 -26.03
N PRO A 92 -30.18 -16.26 -26.47
CA PRO A 92 -31.18 -17.27 -26.78
C PRO A 92 -31.87 -17.80 -25.51
N THR A 93 -33.19 -17.74 -25.48
CA THR A 93 -34.10 -18.09 -24.37
C THR A 93 -34.11 -19.57 -23.94
N SER A 94 -33.14 -20.38 -24.40
CA SER A 94 -33.10 -21.84 -24.23
C SER A 94 -32.58 -22.33 -22.87
N ALA A 95 -32.18 -21.43 -21.95
CA ALA A 95 -31.57 -21.79 -20.66
C ALA A 95 -32.56 -21.83 -19.47
N ARG A 96 -33.86 -21.55 -19.66
CA ARG A 96 -34.83 -21.50 -18.55
C ARG A 96 -35.39 -22.89 -18.21
N LYS A 97 -34.78 -23.58 -17.24
CA LYS A 97 -35.35 -24.80 -16.62
C LYS A 97 -36.75 -24.54 -16.02
N PRO A 98 -37.67 -25.52 -16.01
CA PRO A 98 -39.00 -25.38 -15.39
C PRO A 98 -38.89 -25.26 -13.86
N ARG A 99 -39.72 -24.38 -13.27
CA ARG A 99 -39.77 -24.15 -11.81
C ARG A 99 -40.49 -25.31 -11.12
N LEU A 100 -39.90 -25.81 -10.03
CA LEU A 100 -40.47 -26.87 -9.19
C LEU A 100 -41.47 -26.31 -8.16
N PRO A 101 -42.41 -27.13 -7.64
CA PRO A 101 -43.28 -26.75 -6.52
C PRO A 101 -42.46 -26.37 -5.28
N PHE A 102 -42.93 -25.39 -4.51
CA PHE A 102 -42.24 -24.87 -3.32
C PHE A 102 -43.07 -25.09 -2.06
N PRO A 103 -42.48 -25.32 -0.87
CA PRO A 103 -43.23 -25.42 0.37
C PRO A 103 -43.80 -24.05 0.78
N CYS A 104 -45.06 -24.00 1.17
CA CYS A 104 -45.69 -22.77 1.65
C CYS A 104 -45.04 -22.31 2.97
N PRO A 105 -44.49 -21.09 3.09
CA PRO A 105 -43.72 -20.63 4.25
C PRO A 105 -44.51 -20.51 5.57
N ILE A 106 -45.84 -20.65 5.53
CA ILE A 106 -46.73 -20.62 6.70
C ILE A 106 -47.20 -22.00 7.16
N CYS A 107 -47.19 -23.02 6.29
CA CYS A 107 -47.75 -24.35 6.61
C CYS A 107 -47.06 -25.53 5.94
N GLU A 108 -45.92 -25.30 5.29
CA GLU A 108 -44.98 -26.26 4.68
C GLU A 108 -45.55 -27.17 3.57
N VAL A 109 -46.86 -27.16 3.33
CA VAL A 109 -47.50 -27.85 2.20
C VAL A 109 -46.93 -27.32 0.88
N LEU A 110 -46.47 -28.24 0.04
CA LEU A 110 -46.01 -27.95 -1.32
C LEU A 110 -47.13 -27.30 -2.15
N VAL A 111 -46.90 -26.07 -2.59
CA VAL A 111 -47.77 -25.31 -3.49
C VAL A 111 -47.20 -25.30 -4.92
N PRO A 112 -48.07 -25.36 -5.95
CA PRO A 112 -47.66 -25.20 -7.34
C PRO A 112 -46.88 -23.91 -7.59
N ALA A 113 -45.92 -23.95 -8.51
CA ALA A 113 -45.00 -22.83 -8.79
C ALA A 113 -45.68 -21.56 -9.37
N ASP A 114 -46.95 -21.68 -9.77
CA ASP A 114 -47.83 -20.64 -10.31
C ASP A 114 -48.95 -20.22 -9.33
N ALA A 115 -49.03 -20.83 -8.15
CA ALA A 115 -50.04 -20.48 -7.15
C ALA A 115 -49.80 -19.06 -6.61
N THR A 116 -50.81 -18.19 -6.73
CA THR A 116 -50.82 -16.84 -6.10
C THR A 116 -51.43 -16.86 -4.70
N THR A 117 -51.90 -18.00 -4.21
CA THR A 117 -52.41 -18.17 -2.84
C THR A 117 -52.25 -19.62 -2.40
N CYS A 118 -51.85 -19.87 -1.15
CA CYS A 118 -51.83 -21.22 -0.60
C CYS A 118 -53.26 -21.70 -0.32
N ALA A 119 -53.65 -22.83 -0.94
CA ALA A 119 -54.96 -23.44 -0.74
C ALA A 119 -55.20 -23.97 0.68
N ASN A 120 -54.14 -24.20 1.48
CA ASN A 120 -54.24 -24.76 2.83
C ASN A 120 -54.38 -23.67 3.91
N CYS A 121 -53.53 -22.65 3.91
CA CYS A 121 -53.51 -21.60 4.94
C CYS A 121 -53.94 -20.20 4.46
N GLY A 122 -54.30 -20.04 3.18
CA GLY A 122 -54.82 -18.79 2.63
C GLY A 122 -53.80 -17.66 2.44
N VAL A 123 -52.50 -17.87 2.73
CA VAL A 123 -51.48 -16.85 2.51
C VAL A 123 -51.37 -16.52 1.01
N LYS A 124 -51.43 -15.23 0.66
CA LYS A 124 -51.27 -14.76 -0.71
C LYS A 124 -49.79 -14.62 -1.03
N PHE A 125 -49.39 -15.20 -2.16
CA PHE A 125 -48.09 -14.96 -2.77
C PHE A 125 -48.22 -13.76 -3.68
N ASN A 126 -47.34 -12.77 -3.53
CA ASN A 126 -47.45 -11.53 -4.29
C ASN A 126 -47.13 -11.82 -5.76
N PRO A 127 -48.06 -11.60 -6.72
CA PRO A 127 -47.74 -11.80 -8.13
C PRO A 127 -46.75 -10.73 -8.56
N HIS A 128 -45.61 -11.14 -9.15
CA HIS A 128 -44.78 -10.21 -9.90
C HIS A 128 -45.64 -9.58 -11.01
N ARG A 129 -45.71 -8.24 -11.03
CA ARG A 129 -46.04 -7.51 -12.26
C ARG A 129 -44.91 -7.74 -13.26
N SER A 130 -45.27 -7.87 -14.53
CA SER A 130 -44.31 -7.95 -15.64
C SER A 130 -43.91 -6.56 -16.10
N MET A 131 -42.65 -6.39 -16.50
CA MET A 131 -42.11 -5.08 -16.93
C MET A 131 -42.87 -4.49 -18.13
N GLU A 132 -43.54 -5.31 -18.93
CA GLU A 132 -44.42 -4.83 -20.00
C GLU A 132 -45.57 -3.93 -19.50
N ASP A 133 -46.16 -4.22 -18.33
CA ASP A 133 -47.24 -3.40 -17.75
C ASP A 133 -46.72 -2.05 -17.22
N GLU A 134 -45.44 -1.96 -16.83
CA GLU A 134 -44.82 -0.73 -16.34
C GLU A 134 -44.25 0.14 -17.48
N LEU A 135 -43.89 -0.46 -18.62
CA LEU A 135 -43.46 0.27 -19.82
C LEU A 135 -44.62 1.00 -20.52
N ASP A 136 -45.83 0.43 -20.54
CA ASP A 136 -47.00 1.07 -21.15
C ASP A 136 -47.39 2.37 -20.41
N ASP A 137 -47.35 2.38 -19.07
CA ASP A 137 -47.59 3.59 -18.26
C ASP A 137 -46.50 4.67 -18.49
N LEU A 138 -45.23 4.28 -18.61
CA LEU A 138 -44.12 5.21 -18.93
C LEU A 138 -44.24 5.80 -20.35
N SER A 139 -44.76 5.02 -21.31
CA SER A 139 -44.94 5.47 -22.70
C SER A 139 -45.92 6.64 -22.82
N HIS A 140 -46.92 6.71 -21.94
CA HIS A 140 -47.92 7.78 -21.93
C HIS A 140 -47.41 9.09 -21.30
N VAL A 141 -46.42 9.03 -20.40
CA VAL A 141 -45.81 10.21 -19.79
C VAL A 141 -44.83 10.89 -20.76
N ALA A 142 -43.97 10.13 -21.42
CA ALA A 142 -42.94 10.67 -22.33
C ALA A 142 -43.53 11.45 -23.53
N ILE A 143 -44.70 11.05 -24.02
CA ILE A 143 -45.40 11.74 -25.13
C ILE A 143 -45.96 13.11 -24.70
N GLN A 144 -46.14 13.35 -23.39
CA GLN A 144 -46.66 14.60 -22.86
C GLN A 144 -45.57 15.67 -22.62
N GLU A 145 -44.32 15.28 -22.35
CA GLU A 145 -43.20 16.22 -22.17
C GLU A 145 -42.55 16.66 -23.49
N MET A 146 -42.49 15.79 -24.51
CA MET A 146 -41.89 16.10 -25.82
C MET A 146 -42.60 17.22 -26.61
N VAL A 147 -43.75 17.73 -26.16
CA VAL A 147 -44.48 18.86 -26.78
C VAL A 147 -44.12 20.20 -26.15
N GLN A 148 -43.38 20.22 -25.02
CA GLN A 148 -43.10 21.44 -24.25
C GLN A 148 -41.72 22.08 -24.56
N GLU A 149 -40.79 21.34 -25.18
CA GLU A 149 -39.38 21.76 -25.32
C GLU A 149 -39.00 22.46 -26.64
N GLU A 150 -39.97 22.82 -27.49
CA GLU A 150 -39.69 23.61 -28.72
C GLU A 150 -39.73 25.15 -28.50
N LEU A 151 -39.76 25.62 -27.24
CA LEU A 151 -39.61 27.04 -26.91
C LEU A 151 -38.67 27.32 -25.72
N SER A 152 -37.52 27.92 -26.08
CA SER A 152 -36.73 28.92 -25.33
C SER A 152 -35.69 28.49 -24.28
N GLY A 153 -34.44 28.85 -24.59
CA GLY A 153 -33.59 29.67 -23.69
C GLY A 153 -33.12 30.91 -24.48
N ALA A 154 -32.62 32.03 -23.94
CA ALA A 154 -32.53 32.60 -22.59
C ALA A 154 -32.36 34.15 -22.79
N THR A 155 -32.18 35.09 -21.82
CA THR A 155 -31.81 35.05 -20.39
C THR A 155 -32.41 36.27 -19.63
N LYS A 156 -32.27 36.26 -18.30
CA LYS A 156 -32.45 37.34 -17.29
C LYS A 156 -31.62 38.63 -17.55
N PRO A 157 -31.86 39.81 -16.89
CA PRO A 157 -31.99 39.92 -15.42
C PRO A 157 -32.91 40.97 -14.72
N ASP A 158 -33.27 40.56 -13.50
CA ASP A 158 -33.49 41.22 -12.20
C ASP A 158 -34.58 42.25 -11.82
N GLU A 159 -35.03 41.99 -10.56
CA GLU A 159 -35.61 42.81 -9.49
C GLU A 159 -36.29 44.16 -9.81
N SER A 160 -37.48 44.46 -9.29
CA SER A 160 -38.03 44.07 -7.98
C SER A 160 -39.56 44.23 -7.92
N THR A 161 -40.21 43.48 -7.02
CA THR A 161 -41.61 43.71 -6.60
C THR A 161 -41.67 44.94 -5.67
N PRO A 162 -42.77 45.74 -5.64
CA PRO A 162 -43.92 45.35 -4.82
C PRO A 162 -45.34 45.90 -5.18
N LYS A 163 -46.35 45.19 -4.65
CA LYS A 163 -47.70 45.66 -4.23
C LYS A 163 -48.70 46.21 -5.28
N GLY A 164 -49.83 45.50 -5.41
CA GLY A 164 -51.09 46.08 -5.89
C GLY A 164 -51.71 47.08 -4.90
N PRO A 165 -52.82 47.77 -5.26
CA PRO A 165 -54.14 47.18 -4.97
C PRO A 165 -55.31 47.58 -5.90
N GLY A 166 -56.42 46.81 -5.85
CA GLY A 166 -57.78 47.39 -5.94
C GLY A 166 -58.59 47.28 -7.25
N LYS A 167 -59.75 46.62 -7.14
CA LYS A 167 -61.01 46.74 -7.94
C LYS A 167 -61.32 48.21 -8.39
N PRO A 168 -62.09 48.50 -9.47
CA PRO A 168 -63.47 47.96 -9.61
C PRO A 168 -64.14 47.88 -11.00
N ALA A 169 -64.95 46.82 -11.20
CA ALA A 169 -66.29 47.04 -11.73
C ALA A 169 -67.13 47.66 -10.59
N SER A 170 -67.67 48.87 -10.68
CA SER A 170 -67.64 49.85 -11.80
C SER A 170 -66.61 50.97 -11.55
N LYS A 171 -65.81 51.40 -12.55
CA LYS A 171 -66.28 52.26 -13.66
C LYS A 171 -65.29 52.38 -14.83
N SER A 172 -65.81 53.01 -15.88
CA SER A 172 -65.30 53.18 -17.23
C SER A 172 -64.30 54.33 -17.46
N ALA A 173 -63.41 54.08 -18.44
CA ALA A 173 -63.03 54.99 -19.54
C ALA A 173 -62.11 56.22 -19.32
N ALA A 174 -61.25 56.40 -20.34
CA ALA A 174 -60.55 57.64 -20.75
C ALA A 174 -59.39 58.13 -19.84
N LYS A 175 -58.34 58.80 -20.34
CA LYS A 175 -57.79 59.04 -21.70
C LYS A 175 -56.40 59.70 -21.53
N LYS A 176 -55.53 59.56 -22.55
CA LYS A 176 -54.49 60.54 -22.99
C LYS A 176 -53.45 61.11 -22.00
N GLY A 177 -52.20 61.18 -22.50
CA GLY A 177 -51.12 62.04 -22.01
C GLY A 177 -49.78 61.36 -22.29
N LEU A 178 -49.16 61.48 -23.48
CA LEU A 178 -48.41 62.67 -23.97
C LEU A 178 -47.31 63.05 -22.97
N THR A 179 -46.02 63.14 -23.30
CA THR A 179 -45.34 63.64 -24.52
C THR A 179 -43.97 62.95 -24.70
N ASN A 180 -43.47 62.57 -25.90
CA ASN A 180 -43.12 63.32 -27.13
C ASN A 180 -41.66 63.87 -27.12
N GLY A 181 -40.93 63.74 -28.24
CA GLY A 181 -39.50 64.08 -28.39
C GLY A 181 -38.68 62.93 -28.97
N LEU A 182 -38.69 62.60 -30.27
CA LEU A 182 -38.36 63.38 -31.48
C LEU A 182 -36.84 63.61 -31.70
N ALA A 183 -36.31 62.88 -32.70
CA ALA A 183 -35.28 63.34 -33.67
C ALA A 183 -33.82 63.58 -33.16
N LEU A 184 -32.75 63.64 -33.99
CA LEU A 184 -32.64 63.85 -35.44
C LEU A 184 -31.20 63.46 -35.94
N GLY A 185 -31.08 62.79 -37.10
CA GLY A 185 -29.89 62.82 -37.99
C GLY A 185 -28.59 62.11 -37.53
N SER A 186 -27.56 61.93 -38.37
CA SER A 186 -27.49 62.00 -39.85
C SER A 186 -26.09 61.61 -40.39
N ARG A 187 -26.01 60.89 -41.53
CA ARG A 187 -24.84 60.75 -42.47
C ARG A 187 -23.58 60.06 -41.88
N ALA A 188 -22.68 59.40 -42.61
CA ALA A 188 -22.53 58.92 -44.00
C ALA A 188 -21.52 57.72 -43.94
N GLY A 189 -21.21 56.89 -44.94
CA GLY A 189 -21.69 56.69 -46.31
C GLY A 189 -20.66 55.88 -47.14
N SER A 190 -21.14 55.03 -48.07
CA SER A 190 -20.55 54.59 -49.38
C SER A 190 -19.08 54.09 -49.44
N MET A 191 -18.71 52.98 -50.11
CA MET A 191 -19.02 52.53 -51.49
C MET A 191 -18.99 50.98 -51.55
N THR A 192 -19.93 50.23 -52.12
CA THR A 192 -20.34 50.02 -53.54
C THR A 192 -19.32 49.37 -54.48
N GLY A 193 -19.60 48.12 -54.89
CA GLY A 193 -19.12 47.46 -56.11
C GLY A 193 -20.25 46.64 -56.75
N LYS A 194 -20.35 46.57 -58.08
CA LYS A 194 -21.58 46.15 -58.82
C LYS A 194 -21.34 45.07 -59.89
N THR A 195 -22.17 44.01 -59.84
CA THR A 195 -22.91 43.30 -60.93
C THR A 195 -22.32 42.97 -62.32
N ASN A 196 -22.62 41.73 -62.75
CA ASN A 196 -23.12 41.25 -64.08
C ASN A 196 -22.18 40.66 -65.18
N GLY A 197 -22.68 39.55 -65.76
CA GLY A 197 -22.20 38.90 -67.01
C GLY A 197 -21.48 37.56 -66.76
N LEU A 198 -21.71 36.45 -67.49
CA LEU A 198 -22.39 36.23 -68.78
C LEU A 198 -22.91 34.78 -68.92
N ARG A 199 -23.95 34.57 -69.77
CA ARG A 199 -24.44 33.26 -70.25
C ARG A 199 -23.95 32.98 -71.68
N GLY A 200 -23.88 31.70 -72.07
CA GLY A 200 -23.81 31.22 -73.46
C GLY A 200 -23.16 29.83 -73.55
N ARG A 201 -23.61 28.86 -74.36
CA ARG A 201 -24.48 28.90 -75.56
C ARG A 201 -25.42 27.68 -75.65
N THR A 202 -26.41 27.76 -76.54
CA THR A 202 -27.45 26.76 -76.86
C THR A 202 -27.18 25.92 -78.12
N ASN A 203 -27.61 24.65 -78.10
CA ASN A 203 -28.33 23.88 -79.15
C ASN A 203 -28.21 22.37 -78.82
N GLY A 204 -29.21 21.48 -78.96
CA GLY A 204 -30.65 21.56 -79.22
C GLY A 204 -31.23 20.14 -78.99
N LEU A 205 -32.29 19.95 -78.20
CA LEU A 205 -33.71 19.81 -78.60
C LEU A 205 -34.07 18.75 -79.68
N ARG A 206 -34.98 17.84 -79.27
CA ARG A 206 -36.00 17.06 -80.04
C ARG A 206 -35.59 15.73 -80.69
N GLY A 207 -36.12 14.65 -80.13
CA GLY A 207 -36.00 13.28 -80.64
C GLY A 207 -37.10 12.81 -81.58
N ARG A 208 -37.29 11.48 -81.65
CA ARG A 208 -38.51 10.81 -82.11
C ARG A 208 -38.47 9.29 -81.82
N THR A 209 -39.64 8.69 -81.93
CA THR A 209 -40.00 7.28 -81.67
C THR A 209 -39.39 6.26 -82.63
N ASN A 210 -39.06 5.07 -82.10
CA ASN A 210 -39.36 3.70 -82.57
C ASN A 210 -38.54 2.70 -81.71
N GLY A 211 -38.92 1.46 -81.44
CA GLY A 211 -40.09 0.72 -81.93
C GLY A 211 -39.72 -0.71 -82.40
N LEU A 212 -39.38 -1.59 -81.45
CA LEU A 212 -39.35 -3.08 -81.52
C LEU A 212 -38.66 -3.83 -82.68
N THR A 213 -37.86 -4.84 -82.31
CA THR A 213 -37.75 -6.24 -82.84
C THR A 213 -36.48 -6.87 -82.22
N ASN A 214 -36.31 -8.15 -81.89
CA ASN A 214 -37.13 -9.37 -81.68
C ASN A 214 -36.27 -10.26 -80.72
N GLY A 215 -36.71 -11.26 -79.96
CA GLY A 215 -37.89 -12.14 -79.97
C GLY A 215 -37.38 -13.59 -79.80
N SER A 216 -37.67 -14.32 -78.71
CA SER A 216 -38.83 -15.23 -78.52
C SER A 216 -38.62 -15.96 -77.17
N GLY A 217 -39.63 -16.21 -76.31
CA GLY A 217 -40.71 -17.21 -76.42
C GLY A 217 -40.24 -18.57 -75.84
N ARG A 218 -40.90 -19.26 -74.89
CA ARG A 218 -42.32 -19.26 -74.44
C ARG A 218 -42.50 -19.69 -72.95
N THR A 219 -43.73 -19.53 -72.49
CA THR A 219 -44.32 -19.74 -71.15
C THR A 219 -44.57 -21.19 -70.69
N ASN A 220 -44.46 -21.48 -69.39
CA ASN A 220 -45.56 -21.92 -68.46
C ASN A 220 -45.04 -22.71 -67.23
N GLY A 221 -45.73 -22.62 -66.08
CA GLY A 221 -45.68 -23.65 -65.03
C GLY A 221 -45.69 -23.15 -63.58
N LEU A 222 -46.49 -23.80 -62.72
CA LEU A 222 -46.68 -23.52 -61.29
C LEU A 222 -45.90 -24.51 -60.39
N THR A 223 -45.69 -24.08 -59.14
CA THR A 223 -45.60 -24.88 -57.88
C THR A 223 -44.48 -25.91 -57.63
N ASN A 224 -43.90 -25.79 -56.41
CA ASN A 224 -43.34 -26.79 -55.47
C ASN A 224 -42.45 -27.95 -55.98
N GLY A 225 -41.28 -28.10 -55.34
CA GLY A 225 -40.39 -29.26 -55.52
C GLY A 225 -39.35 -29.43 -54.40
N VAL A 226 -39.73 -30.20 -53.37
CA VAL A 226 -38.86 -30.70 -52.29
C VAL A 226 -37.68 -31.51 -52.86
N GLY A 227 -36.48 -31.49 -52.26
CA GLY A 227 -35.40 -32.37 -52.70
C GLY A 227 -34.07 -32.30 -51.93
N ARG A 228 -33.95 -33.07 -50.85
CA ARG A 228 -32.65 -33.45 -50.25
C ARG A 228 -31.91 -34.41 -51.20
N THR A 229 -30.57 -34.33 -51.26
CA THR A 229 -29.67 -35.45 -50.87
C THR A 229 -28.18 -35.06 -50.97
N ASN A 230 -27.41 -35.42 -49.94
CA ASN A 230 -25.94 -35.37 -49.95
C ASN A 230 -25.33 -36.48 -50.82
N GLY A 231 -24.07 -36.28 -51.24
CA GLY A 231 -23.25 -37.30 -51.91
C GLY A 231 -21.75 -37.03 -51.77
N LEU A 232 -21.18 -37.33 -50.59
CA LEU A 232 -19.73 -37.43 -50.42
C LEU A 232 -19.24 -38.80 -50.90
N THR A 233 -18.12 -38.86 -51.62
CA THR A 233 -17.07 -39.88 -51.39
C THR A 233 -15.72 -39.51 -52.05
N ASN A 234 -14.63 -39.93 -51.40
CA ASN A 234 -13.22 -39.63 -51.73
C ASN A 234 -12.68 -40.37 -52.96
N GLY A 235 -11.58 -39.87 -53.53
CA GLY A 235 -10.67 -40.68 -54.35
C GLY A 235 -9.63 -39.88 -55.16
N LEU A 236 -8.37 -39.89 -54.71
CA LEU A 236 -7.22 -39.25 -55.35
C LEU A 236 -6.97 -39.68 -56.82
N GLY A 237 -6.27 -38.82 -57.59
CA GLY A 237 -5.13 -39.31 -58.38
C GLY A 237 -5.11 -38.99 -59.89
N ALA A 238 -4.42 -37.90 -60.23
CA ALA A 238 -3.58 -37.69 -61.42
C ALA A 238 -4.05 -38.08 -62.86
N GLY A 239 -3.81 -37.14 -63.79
CA GLY A 239 -3.06 -37.51 -65.01
C GLY A 239 -3.81 -37.66 -66.34
N SER A 240 -4.25 -36.52 -66.90
CA SER A 240 -4.19 -36.19 -68.34
C SER A 240 -4.65 -37.20 -69.42
N GLN A 241 -5.68 -36.76 -70.20
CA GLN A 241 -5.76 -36.79 -71.68
C GLN A 241 -5.76 -38.15 -72.43
N SER A 242 -6.49 -38.38 -73.52
CA SER A 242 -7.71 -37.81 -74.13
C SER A 242 -8.06 -38.62 -75.41
N VAL A 243 -9.25 -38.37 -76.01
CA VAL A 243 -9.63 -38.67 -77.42
C VAL A 243 -10.27 -40.03 -77.78
N ALA A 244 -11.35 -39.93 -78.57
CA ALA A 244 -11.94 -40.87 -79.56
C ALA A 244 -12.89 -42.04 -79.15
N PHE A 245 -14.20 -41.70 -79.16
CA PHE A 245 -15.20 -42.11 -80.17
C PHE A 245 -15.78 -43.56 -80.31
N HIS A 246 -17.14 -43.56 -80.35
CA HIS A 246 -18.09 -44.46 -81.06
C HIS A 246 -18.55 -45.84 -80.48
N ALA A 247 -19.71 -45.79 -79.80
CA ALA A 247 -20.95 -46.61 -79.97
C ALA A 247 -20.85 -48.13 -80.33
N SER A 248 -21.47 -49.08 -79.60
CA SER A 248 -22.94 -49.21 -79.42
C SER A 248 -23.42 -50.47 -78.64
N HIS A 249 -24.62 -50.39 -78.04
CA HIS A 249 -25.65 -51.43 -77.73
C HIS A 249 -25.52 -52.58 -76.68
N ARG A 250 -26.29 -52.39 -75.56
CA ARG A 250 -27.36 -53.24 -74.95
C ARG A 250 -27.10 -54.51 -74.06
N ARG A 251 -27.59 -54.38 -72.79
CA ARG A 251 -28.32 -55.34 -71.89
C ARG A 251 -27.66 -56.70 -71.51
N GLY A 252 -27.77 -57.25 -70.28
CA GLY A 252 -28.33 -56.78 -68.98
C GLY A 252 -28.92 -57.91 -68.11
N THR A 253 -28.67 -57.94 -66.78
CA THR A 253 -29.29 -58.85 -65.76
C THR A 253 -29.19 -58.29 -64.32
N ALA A 254 -30.12 -58.62 -63.41
CA ALA A 254 -30.17 -58.18 -62.00
C ALA A 254 -30.62 -59.34 -61.06
N ARG A 255 -29.86 -59.73 -60.01
CA ARG A 255 -29.82 -59.28 -58.57
C ARG A 255 -30.82 -59.98 -57.63
N ALA A 256 -30.33 -60.35 -56.43
CA ALA A 256 -31.04 -61.15 -55.41
C ALA A 256 -30.56 -60.86 -53.95
N THR A 257 -31.30 -61.43 -52.98
CA THR A 257 -30.93 -61.79 -51.58
C THR A 257 -30.55 -60.67 -50.58
N GLY A 258 -31.02 -60.63 -49.32
CA GLY A 258 -31.96 -61.51 -48.59
C GLY A 258 -31.68 -61.60 -47.06
N TRP A 259 -30.45 -61.29 -46.64
CA TRP A 259 -29.93 -61.46 -45.27
C TRP A 259 -29.91 -60.18 -44.40
N LYS A 260 -30.28 -59.02 -44.97
CA LYS A 260 -30.05 -57.70 -44.34
C LYS A 260 -31.09 -57.28 -43.28
N LEU A 261 -32.20 -58.02 -43.12
CA LEU A 261 -33.36 -57.56 -42.34
C LEU A 261 -33.20 -57.64 -40.80
N TYR A 262 -32.29 -58.47 -40.28
CA TYR A 262 -32.06 -58.59 -38.82
C TYR A 262 -30.80 -57.87 -38.33
N LEU A 263 -29.81 -57.69 -39.21
CA LEU A 263 -28.54 -57.03 -38.87
C LEU A 263 -28.72 -55.51 -38.70
N ILE A 264 -29.58 -54.88 -39.52
CA ILE A 264 -29.83 -53.44 -39.47
C ILE A 264 -30.45 -52.99 -38.14
N PRO A 265 -31.58 -53.53 -37.63
CA PRO A 265 -32.15 -53.08 -36.37
C PRO A 265 -31.23 -53.32 -35.17
N LEU A 266 -30.45 -54.41 -35.15
CA LEU A 266 -29.52 -54.70 -34.05
C LEU A 266 -28.32 -53.73 -34.05
N VAL A 267 -27.79 -53.40 -35.23
CA VAL A 267 -26.76 -52.36 -35.39
C VAL A 267 -27.32 -50.96 -35.12
N CYS A 268 -28.58 -50.67 -35.44
CA CYS A 268 -29.24 -49.42 -35.08
C CYS A 268 -29.45 -49.29 -33.56
N VAL A 269 -29.80 -50.36 -32.85
CA VAL A 269 -29.87 -50.35 -31.37
C VAL A 269 -28.48 -50.17 -30.78
N ALA A 270 -27.44 -50.83 -31.30
CA ALA A 270 -26.07 -50.59 -30.87
C ALA A 270 -25.63 -49.13 -31.10
N PHE A 271 -25.93 -48.53 -32.27
CA PHE A 271 -25.65 -47.12 -32.54
C PHE A 271 -26.52 -46.13 -31.75
N LEU A 272 -27.72 -46.52 -31.32
CA LEU A 272 -28.56 -45.71 -30.41
C LEU A 272 -28.14 -45.81 -28.94
N LEU A 273 -27.48 -46.91 -28.56
CA LEU A 273 -26.89 -47.08 -27.22
C LEU A 273 -25.45 -46.56 -27.14
N ILE A 274 -24.76 -46.37 -28.25
CA ILE A 274 -23.40 -45.80 -28.28
C ILE A 274 -23.33 -44.44 -27.55
N PRO A 275 -24.23 -43.46 -27.74
CA PRO A 275 -24.21 -42.20 -26.96
C PRO A 275 -24.47 -42.34 -25.45
N LEU A 276 -24.96 -43.50 -24.99
CA LEU A 276 -25.21 -43.81 -23.56
C LEU A 276 -24.02 -44.50 -22.88
N PHE A 277 -23.08 -45.07 -23.64
CA PHE A 277 -21.86 -45.72 -23.13
C PHE A 277 -20.55 -45.06 -23.63
N LEU A 278 -20.68 -44.19 -24.64
CA LEU A 278 -19.68 -43.30 -25.19
C LEU A 278 -20.33 -41.91 -25.28
N LEU A 279 -20.61 -41.33 -24.10
CA LEU A 279 -20.44 -39.89 -24.00
C LEU A 279 -18.97 -39.63 -24.39
N PRO A 280 -18.69 -38.77 -25.39
CA PRO A 280 -17.46 -38.00 -25.28
C PRO A 280 -17.51 -37.33 -23.90
N GLU A 281 -16.42 -37.39 -23.15
CA GLU A 281 -16.22 -36.42 -22.07
C GLU A 281 -16.43 -35.05 -22.74
N ASP A 282 -17.50 -34.34 -22.37
CA ASP A 282 -17.75 -32.98 -22.86
C ASP A 282 -16.68 -32.12 -22.19
N GLN A 283 -15.49 -32.14 -22.79
CA GLN A 283 -14.42 -31.19 -22.55
C GLN A 283 -15.04 -29.83 -22.86
N GLY A 284 -15.50 -29.17 -21.80
CA GLY A 284 -16.22 -27.91 -21.87
C GLY A 284 -15.39 -26.84 -22.58
N PRO A 285 -15.96 -25.65 -22.86
CA PRO A 285 -15.20 -24.56 -23.46
C PRO A 285 -13.97 -24.26 -22.60
N ALA A 286 -12.79 -24.66 -23.09
CA ALA A 286 -11.53 -24.74 -22.33
C ALA A 286 -10.92 -23.36 -21.96
N TYR A 287 -11.70 -22.29 -22.14
CA TYR A 287 -11.36 -20.89 -21.91
C TYR A 287 -12.62 -20.03 -22.19
N PRO A 288 -12.94 -18.98 -21.41
CA PRO A 288 -12.33 -18.60 -20.14
C PRO A 288 -12.62 -19.62 -19.01
N ILE A 289 -11.74 -19.62 -18.02
CA ILE A 289 -11.88 -20.32 -16.73
C ILE A 289 -13.09 -19.76 -15.97
N ARG A 290 -13.77 -20.62 -15.21
CA ARG A 290 -14.92 -20.26 -14.38
C ARG A 290 -14.61 -20.54 -12.91
N ILE A 291 -14.81 -19.54 -12.06
CA ILE A 291 -14.65 -19.70 -10.61
C ILE A 291 -15.95 -20.23 -10.00
N ASP A 292 -16.19 -21.54 -10.16
CA ASP A 292 -17.41 -22.22 -9.72
C ASP A 292 -17.19 -23.53 -8.92
N GLY A 293 -15.93 -23.95 -8.75
CA GLY A 293 -15.51 -25.15 -8.04
C GLY A 293 -15.44 -26.42 -8.91
N VAL A 294 -15.60 -26.30 -10.24
CA VAL A 294 -15.52 -27.41 -11.20
C VAL A 294 -14.27 -27.28 -12.08
N PHE A 295 -13.20 -27.97 -11.68
CA PHE A 295 -11.83 -27.78 -12.20
C PHE A 295 -11.51 -28.45 -13.56
N ASP A 296 -12.51 -28.77 -14.39
CA ASP A 296 -12.29 -29.46 -15.68
C ASP A 296 -11.71 -28.53 -16.76
N ASP A 297 -12.04 -27.24 -16.72
CA ASP A 297 -11.52 -26.19 -17.60
C ASP A 297 -10.02 -25.92 -17.38
N TRP A 298 -9.55 -26.11 -16.15
CA TRP A 298 -8.14 -26.06 -15.78
C TRP A 298 -7.29 -27.18 -16.40
N ALA A 299 -7.87 -28.24 -16.98
CA ALA A 299 -7.14 -29.41 -17.46
C ALA A 299 -6.08 -29.09 -18.53
N SER A 300 -6.35 -28.11 -19.42
CA SER A 300 -5.40 -27.67 -20.45
C SER A 300 -4.42 -26.57 -20.00
N ILE A 301 -4.58 -26.02 -18.79
CA ILE A 301 -3.77 -24.91 -18.29
C ILE A 301 -2.55 -25.44 -17.54
N SER A 302 -1.36 -25.06 -17.99
CA SER A 302 -0.07 -25.44 -17.39
C SER A 302 0.00 -25.06 -15.91
N LYS A 303 0.49 -25.98 -15.08
CA LYS A 303 0.67 -25.81 -13.64
C LYS A 303 2.11 -26.16 -13.30
N VAL A 304 2.63 -25.62 -12.21
CA VAL A 304 3.89 -26.08 -11.63
C VAL A 304 3.56 -27.07 -10.54
N ASP A 305 4.08 -28.29 -10.67
CA ASP A 305 4.11 -29.25 -9.57
C ASP A 305 5.13 -28.76 -8.53
N THR A 306 4.72 -28.74 -7.27
CA THR A 306 5.57 -28.44 -6.12
C THR A 306 5.95 -29.73 -5.39
N THR A 307 7.09 -29.72 -4.73
CA THR A 307 7.58 -30.85 -3.94
C THR A 307 6.74 -30.98 -2.67
N VAL A 308 6.34 -32.21 -2.35
CA VAL A 308 5.60 -32.53 -1.12
C VAL A 308 6.46 -32.11 0.07
N GLY A 309 5.97 -31.13 0.85
CA GLY A 309 6.70 -30.55 1.95
C GLY A 309 6.80 -31.50 3.16
N PRO A 310 7.67 -31.18 4.15
CA PRO A 310 7.73 -31.88 5.43
C PRO A 310 6.50 -31.63 6.31
N VAL A 311 5.50 -30.88 5.82
CA VAL A 311 4.31 -30.46 6.55
C VAL A 311 3.42 -31.65 6.89
N SER A 312 3.11 -31.81 8.18
CA SER A 312 2.37 -32.97 8.66
C SER A 312 0.88 -32.89 8.34
N ASN A 313 0.30 -31.68 8.34
CA ASN A 313 -1.08 -31.43 7.95
C ASN A 313 -1.21 -31.43 6.40
N PRO A 314 -1.85 -32.45 5.78
CA PRO A 314 -1.95 -32.55 4.32
C PRO A 314 -2.84 -31.47 3.69
N ASN A 315 -3.71 -30.82 4.47
CA ASN A 315 -4.72 -29.89 3.95
C ASN A 315 -4.14 -28.53 3.52
N VAL A 316 -2.85 -28.30 3.81
CA VAL A 316 -2.13 -27.07 3.47
C VAL A 316 -0.85 -27.31 2.66
N ASP A 317 -0.29 -28.52 2.69
CA ASP A 317 0.83 -28.98 1.84
C ASP A 317 0.48 -28.80 0.34
N VAL A 318 1.09 -27.81 -0.30
CA VAL A 318 0.84 -27.40 -1.69
C VAL A 318 1.55 -28.38 -2.62
N ILE A 319 0.81 -28.96 -3.57
CA ILE A 319 1.34 -29.87 -4.59
C ILE A 319 1.27 -29.31 -6.01
N ARG A 320 0.43 -28.29 -6.28
CA ARG A 320 0.43 -27.54 -7.55
C ARG A 320 0.00 -26.09 -7.39
N PHE A 321 0.61 -25.23 -8.22
CA PHE A 321 0.20 -23.83 -8.38
C PHE A 321 0.07 -23.44 -9.86
N GLY A 322 -0.89 -22.57 -10.19
CA GLY A 322 -1.17 -22.14 -11.56
C GLY A 322 -1.73 -20.72 -11.64
N ILE A 323 -1.32 -20.00 -12.69
CA ILE A 323 -1.82 -18.68 -13.10
C ILE A 323 -2.08 -18.68 -14.62
N VAL A 324 -3.13 -17.98 -15.05
CA VAL A 324 -3.48 -17.71 -16.46
C VAL A 324 -4.20 -16.36 -16.60
N ASP A 325 -3.94 -15.61 -17.68
CA ASP A 325 -4.80 -14.50 -18.13
C ASP A 325 -6.15 -15.10 -18.54
N ASN A 326 -7.27 -14.54 -18.07
CA ASN A 326 -8.63 -15.04 -18.27
C ASN A 326 -9.52 -14.10 -19.11
N LEU A 327 -8.94 -13.51 -20.18
CA LEU A 327 -9.57 -12.49 -21.04
C LEU A 327 -9.79 -11.13 -20.37
N GLY A 328 -8.89 -10.76 -19.44
CA GLY A 328 -8.95 -9.51 -18.70
C GLY A 328 -8.47 -9.68 -17.25
N PRO A 329 -9.25 -10.35 -16.39
CA PRO A 329 -8.79 -10.75 -15.06
C PRO A 329 -7.75 -11.88 -15.14
N PHE A 330 -7.03 -12.12 -14.04
CA PHE A 330 -6.15 -13.28 -13.89
C PHE A 330 -6.83 -14.33 -13.03
N ALA A 331 -6.85 -15.57 -13.52
CA ALA A 331 -7.32 -16.73 -12.76
C ALA A 331 -6.13 -17.48 -12.14
N PHE A 332 -6.32 -17.95 -10.93
CA PHE A 332 -5.34 -18.65 -10.10
C PHE A 332 -5.87 -20.01 -9.64
N TYR A 333 -4.97 -20.99 -9.53
CA TYR A 333 -5.26 -22.36 -9.12
C TYR A 333 -4.26 -22.81 -8.06
N VAL A 334 -4.76 -23.37 -6.96
CA VAL A 334 -3.96 -23.99 -5.90
C VAL A 334 -4.47 -25.41 -5.68
N GLN A 335 -3.57 -26.38 -5.55
CA GLN A 335 -3.91 -27.74 -5.13
C GLN A 335 -3.06 -28.17 -3.94
N VAL A 336 -3.72 -28.69 -2.91
CA VAL A 336 -3.08 -29.27 -1.72
C VAL A 336 -3.07 -30.80 -1.77
N ARG A 337 -2.28 -31.45 -0.91
CA ARG A 337 -2.21 -32.92 -0.79
C ARG A 337 -3.50 -33.53 -0.23
N GLY A 338 -4.16 -32.82 0.68
CA GLY A 338 -5.34 -33.25 1.43
C GLY A 338 -6.65 -32.61 0.94
N THR A 339 -7.52 -32.25 1.87
CA THR A 339 -8.75 -31.50 1.58
C THR A 339 -8.48 -30.02 1.78
N ALA A 340 -8.71 -29.20 0.75
CA ALA A 340 -8.56 -27.75 0.82
C ALA A 340 -9.53 -27.14 1.85
N LEU A 341 -9.07 -26.13 2.61
CA LEU A 341 -9.91 -25.34 3.53
C LEU A 341 -10.71 -26.20 4.54
N GLN A 342 -10.11 -27.27 5.04
CA GLN A 342 -10.76 -28.22 5.94
C GLN A 342 -10.97 -27.61 7.34
N GLY A 343 -10.02 -26.81 7.81
CA GLY A 343 -9.96 -26.24 9.15
C GLY A 343 -9.88 -27.29 10.25
N GLY A 344 -10.00 -26.86 11.50
CA GLY A 344 -9.97 -27.75 12.66
C GLY A 344 -10.14 -27.03 13.99
N GLY A 345 -9.59 -27.62 15.06
CA GLY A 345 -9.66 -27.06 16.40
C GLY A 345 -11.01 -27.17 17.11
N PRO A 346 -11.13 -26.63 18.33
CA PRO A 346 -12.36 -26.68 19.14
C PRO A 346 -13.44 -25.72 18.62
N SER A 347 -14.71 -26.10 18.79
CA SER A 347 -15.89 -25.30 18.40
C SER A 347 -15.79 -23.84 18.90
N PRO A 348 -16.02 -22.81 18.04
CA PRO A 348 -16.65 -22.86 16.71
C PRO A 348 -15.78 -23.42 15.57
N GLY A 349 -14.52 -23.76 15.84
CA GLY A 349 -13.53 -24.17 14.84
C GLY A 349 -12.68 -22.98 14.39
N THR A 350 -11.54 -23.29 13.80
CA THR A 350 -10.56 -22.35 13.25
C THR A 350 -10.30 -22.73 11.79
N MET A 351 -10.25 -21.73 10.92
CA MET A 351 -10.07 -21.89 9.47
C MET A 351 -8.64 -22.31 9.10
N ASP A 352 -8.50 -22.94 7.94
CA ASP A 352 -7.25 -22.88 7.16
C ASP A 352 -7.31 -21.66 6.22
N SER A 353 -6.16 -21.12 5.85
CA SER A 353 -6.00 -19.93 5.01
C SER A 353 -4.99 -20.13 3.88
N VAL A 354 -5.21 -19.44 2.77
CA VAL A 354 -4.35 -19.41 1.58
C VAL A 354 -4.17 -17.97 1.15
N TRP A 355 -2.92 -17.56 0.93
CA TRP A 355 -2.56 -16.26 0.37
C TRP A 355 -1.85 -16.45 -0.96
N ILE A 356 -2.32 -15.76 -1.98
CA ILE A 356 -1.67 -15.69 -3.28
C ILE A 356 -1.12 -14.28 -3.42
N PHE A 357 0.20 -14.15 -3.34
CA PHE A 357 0.92 -12.88 -3.47
C PHE A 357 1.21 -12.63 -4.93
N VAL A 358 0.90 -11.44 -5.42
CA VAL A 358 0.94 -11.11 -6.84
C VAL A 358 1.70 -9.80 -7.04
N ASP A 359 2.77 -9.89 -7.81
CA ASP A 359 3.58 -8.80 -8.32
C ASP A 359 3.06 -8.47 -9.74
N THR A 360 2.63 -7.22 -9.93
CA THR A 360 1.92 -6.77 -11.12
C THR A 360 2.80 -5.97 -12.09
N ASP A 361 3.90 -5.39 -11.59
CA ASP A 361 4.86 -4.63 -12.40
C ASP A 361 6.14 -5.42 -12.76
N ALA A 362 6.32 -6.61 -12.18
CA ALA A 362 7.47 -7.50 -12.29
C ALA A 362 8.78 -6.92 -11.69
N THR A 363 8.70 -6.19 -10.57
CA THR A 363 9.86 -5.63 -9.86
C THR A 363 9.87 -5.99 -8.37
N ASP A 364 11.04 -6.40 -7.85
CA ASP A 364 11.22 -6.82 -6.44
C ASP A 364 11.35 -5.64 -5.44
N THR A 365 11.02 -4.43 -5.91
CA THR A 365 11.27 -3.15 -5.22
C THR A 365 10.02 -2.36 -4.85
N THR A 366 8.89 -2.67 -5.49
CA THR A 366 7.54 -2.21 -5.14
C THR A 366 6.86 -3.28 -4.27
N GLY A 367 5.64 -3.03 -3.77
CA GLY A 367 4.85 -4.04 -3.05
C GLY A 367 5.45 -4.60 -1.73
N TYR A 368 4.81 -5.66 -1.24
CA TYR A 368 5.23 -6.43 -0.06
C TYR A 368 6.32 -7.46 -0.42
N ARG A 369 7.43 -7.47 0.31
CA ARG A 369 8.56 -8.35 0.02
C ARG A 369 8.36 -9.78 0.54
N ILE A 370 8.12 -10.72 -0.38
CA ILE A 370 7.92 -12.15 -0.09
C ILE A 370 8.39 -13.02 -1.25
N ASP A 371 9.03 -14.16 -0.99
CA ASP A 371 9.49 -15.16 -1.99
C ASP A 371 10.34 -14.63 -3.17
N GLY A 372 10.91 -13.42 -3.03
CA GLY A 372 11.66 -12.72 -4.09
C GLY A 372 10.81 -11.74 -4.92
N LEU A 373 9.52 -11.61 -4.64
CA LEU A 373 8.58 -10.68 -5.27
C LEU A 373 8.50 -9.36 -4.51
N GLY A 374 8.12 -8.31 -5.23
CA GLY A 374 7.47 -7.12 -4.71
C GLY A 374 5.96 -7.23 -4.91
N ALA A 375 5.23 -7.83 -3.97
CA ALA A 375 3.82 -8.15 -4.17
C ALA A 375 2.92 -6.91 -4.01
N ASP A 376 2.43 -6.34 -5.12
CA ASP A 376 1.48 -5.22 -5.13
C ASP A 376 0.07 -5.62 -4.67
N ARG A 377 -0.26 -6.90 -4.81
CA ARG A 377 -1.58 -7.48 -4.57
C ARG A 377 -1.49 -8.78 -3.77
N MET A 378 -2.53 -9.07 -2.99
CA MET A 378 -2.65 -10.34 -2.26
C MET A 378 -4.10 -10.83 -2.27
N ILE A 379 -4.34 -12.05 -2.75
CA ILE A 379 -5.64 -12.73 -2.61
C ILE A 379 -5.58 -13.58 -1.34
N GLU A 380 -6.41 -13.25 -0.35
CA GLU A 380 -6.60 -14.02 0.89
C GLU A 380 -7.88 -14.87 0.77
N ILE A 381 -7.76 -16.18 0.94
CA ILE A 381 -8.86 -17.15 0.91
C ILE A 381 -8.81 -17.96 2.20
N SER A 382 -9.85 -17.90 3.03
CA SER A 382 -9.93 -18.67 4.28
C SER A 382 -11.22 -19.49 4.34
N GLY A 383 -11.17 -20.65 4.98
CA GLY A 383 -12.32 -21.55 4.98
C GLY A 383 -12.28 -22.68 6.01
N TYR A 384 -13.41 -23.34 6.16
CA TYR A 384 -13.63 -24.43 7.11
C TYR A 384 -14.58 -25.46 6.50
N GLY A 385 -14.35 -26.75 6.78
CA GLY A 385 -15.20 -27.83 6.31
C GLY A 385 -15.16 -28.08 4.79
N GLY A 386 -14.14 -27.56 4.09
CA GLY A 386 -14.03 -27.63 2.63
C GLY A 386 -14.70 -26.46 1.88
N ALA A 387 -15.26 -25.48 2.60
CA ALA A 387 -15.94 -24.32 2.02
C ALA A 387 -15.10 -23.04 2.16
N VAL A 388 -15.10 -22.21 1.11
CA VAL A 388 -14.59 -20.82 1.18
C VAL A 388 -15.52 -19.99 2.06
N LEU A 389 -14.96 -19.38 3.12
CA LEU A 389 -15.72 -18.55 4.08
C LEU A 389 -15.28 -17.08 4.10
N SER A 390 -14.05 -16.79 3.67
CA SER A 390 -13.52 -15.46 3.40
C SER A 390 -12.77 -15.47 2.07
N ARG A 391 -12.88 -14.38 1.30
CA ARG A 391 -12.21 -14.17 0.01
C ARG A 391 -11.99 -12.66 -0.17
N VAL A 392 -10.74 -12.21 -0.15
CA VAL A 392 -10.41 -10.77 -0.15
C VAL A 392 -9.20 -10.51 -1.05
N LEU A 393 -9.33 -9.56 -1.98
CA LEU A 393 -8.21 -9.02 -2.75
C LEU A 393 -7.70 -7.75 -2.04
N TRP A 394 -6.43 -7.72 -1.69
CA TRP A 394 -5.76 -6.59 -1.03
C TRP A 394 -4.78 -5.89 -1.98
N GLU A 395 -4.56 -4.59 -1.75
CA GLU A 395 -3.52 -3.75 -2.37
C GLU A 395 -2.46 -3.38 -1.34
N PHE A 396 -1.18 -3.34 -1.72
CA PHE A 396 -0.11 -2.88 -0.83
C PHE A 396 0.08 -1.37 -0.90
N ASP A 397 0.11 -0.71 0.26
CA ASP A 397 0.46 0.71 0.41
C ASP A 397 1.96 0.93 0.15
N SER A 398 2.30 1.43 -1.04
CA SER A 398 3.68 1.72 -1.45
C SER A 398 4.41 2.79 -0.61
N ASN A 399 3.73 3.45 0.34
CA ASN A 399 4.34 4.37 1.30
C ASN A 399 4.84 3.67 2.58
N ARG A 400 4.57 2.36 2.74
CA ARG A 400 5.00 1.54 3.87
C ARG A 400 6.40 0.96 3.66
N ASP A 401 7.02 0.52 4.76
CA ASP A 401 8.17 -0.39 4.67
C ASP A 401 7.69 -1.69 4.01
N VAL A 402 8.40 -2.15 2.97
CA VAL A 402 8.05 -3.35 2.18
C VAL A 402 7.94 -4.64 3.00
N ARG A 403 8.32 -4.65 4.28
CA ARG A 403 8.19 -5.78 5.22
C ARG A 403 6.99 -5.65 6.17
N ASP A 404 6.32 -4.50 6.20
CA ASP A 404 5.20 -4.22 7.10
C ASP A 404 3.91 -4.87 6.61
N TRP A 405 3.46 -5.91 7.30
CA TRP A 405 2.20 -6.59 6.98
C TRP A 405 0.97 -5.68 7.10
N ASN A 406 1.03 -4.64 7.94
CA ASN A 406 -0.05 -3.66 8.04
C ASN A 406 -0.09 -2.66 6.86
N GLY A 407 0.76 -2.84 5.84
CA GLY A 407 0.66 -2.16 4.55
C GLY A 407 -0.40 -2.73 3.60
N TRP A 408 -1.00 -3.90 3.88
CA TRP A 408 -2.16 -4.37 3.13
C TRP A 408 -3.41 -3.52 3.41
N ILE A 409 -3.87 -2.81 2.38
CA ILE A 409 -5.00 -1.87 2.40
C ILE A 409 -6.05 -2.25 1.34
N LYS A 410 -7.18 -1.53 1.36
CA LYS A 410 -8.28 -1.66 0.39
C LYS A 410 -8.69 -3.09 0.04
N GLY A 411 -8.84 -3.98 1.03
CA GLY A 411 -9.51 -5.25 0.80
C GLY A 411 -10.81 -5.05 0.01
N THR A 412 -11.06 -5.84 -1.02
CA THR A 412 -12.30 -5.92 -1.81
C THR A 412 -12.74 -7.37 -1.97
N GLY A 413 -13.97 -7.62 -2.39
CA GLY A 413 -14.42 -8.96 -2.75
C GLY A 413 -13.65 -9.50 -3.97
N THR A 414 -13.57 -10.83 -4.07
CA THR A 414 -12.94 -11.51 -5.22
C THR A 414 -13.61 -12.87 -5.40
N PRO A 415 -13.89 -13.31 -6.65
CA PRO A 415 -14.34 -14.68 -6.90
C PRO A 415 -13.30 -15.69 -6.38
N ALA A 416 -13.77 -16.63 -5.56
CA ALA A 416 -13.00 -17.79 -5.11
C ALA A 416 -13.93 -18.97 -4.85
N ALA A 417 -13.46 -20.19 -5.16
CA ALA A 417 -14.17 -21.45 -4.96
C ALA A 417 -13.20 -22.56 -4.55
N ALA A 418 -13.69 -23.60 -3.87
CA ALA A 418 -12.91 -24.76 -3.47
C ALA A 418 -13.73 -26.05 -3.59
N SER A 419 -13.08 -27.14 -3.98
CA SER A 419 -13.68 -28.49 -4.00
C SER A 419 -12.60 -29.56 -3.85
N GLY A 420 -12.81 -30.50 -2.93
CA GLY A 420 -11.85 -31.58 -2.66
C GLY A 420 -10.47 -31.04 -2.26
N SER A 421 -9.47 -31.24 -3.10
CA SER A 421 -8.08 -30.79 -2.89
C SER A 421 -7.71 -29.47 -3.56
N GLN A 422 -8.68 -28.84 -4.24
CA GLN A 422 -8.43 -27.78 -5.21
C GLN A 422 -9.12 -26.48 -4.80
N ILE A 423 -8.45 -25.36 -5.06
CA ILE A 423 -8.93 -23.99 -4.84
C ILE A 423 -8.66 -23.20 -6.12
N GLU A 424 -9.59 -22.34 -6.49
CA GLU A 424 -9.44 -21.37 -7.56
C GLU A 424 -9.91 -20.00 -7.11
N ALA A 425 -9.33 -18.96 -7.71
CA ALA A 425 -9.72 -17.57 -7.52
C ALA A 425 -9.46 -16.74 -8.77
N GLU A 426 -10.12 -15.59 -8.87
CA GLU A 426 -9.95 -14.64 -9.96
C GLU A 426 -9.83 -13.22 -9.41
N ALA A 427 -8.89 -12.45 -9.96
CA ALA A 427 -8.67 -11.06 -9.58
C ALA A 427 -8.49 -10.18 -10.81
N ALA A 428 -9.05 -8.97 -10.74
CA ALA A 428 -8.94 -7.92 -11.76
C ALA A 428 -8.30 -6.68 -11.13
N TRP A 429 -7.57 -5.91 -11.94
CA TRP A 429 -7.02 -4.62 -11.54
C TRP A 429 -6.77 -3.73 -12.77
N ALA A 430 -6.74 -2.42 -12.55
CA ALA A 430 -6.36 -1.45 -13.58
C ALA A 430 -4.88 -1.65 -13.98
N VAL A 431 -4.61 -1.90 -15.27
CA VAL A 431 -3.23 -2.06 -15.76
C VAL A 431 -2.66 -0.68 -16.12
N GLN A 432 -1.64 -0.23 -15.38
CA GLN A 432 -0.93 1.00 -15.70
C GLN A 432 0.04 0.78 -16.88
N GLY A 433 -0.22 1.47 -18.00
CA GLY A 433 0.73 1.59 -19.12
C GLY A 433 0.42 0.72 -20.34
N SER A 434 1.03 1.09 -21.48
CA SER A 434 0.74 0.53 -22.81
C SER A 434 1.51 -0.76 -23.14
N GLY A 435 1.94 -1.51 -22.13
CA GLY A 435 2.56 -2.83 -22.26
C GLY A 435 2.21 -3.68 -21.04
N GLN A 436 1.62 -4.85 -21.27
CA GLN A 436 1.34 -5.83 -20.22
C GLN A 436 2.67 -6.42 -19.72
N ASN A 437 3.11 -6.03 -18.52
CA ASN A 437 4.20 -6.72 -17.84
C ASN A 437 3.75 -8.13 -17.42
N PRO A 438 4.67 -9.11 -17.36
CA PRO A 438 4.33 -10.46 -16.96
C PRO A 438 3.97 -10.51 -15.48
N VAL A 439 2.68 -10.61 -15.14
CA VAL A 439 2.23 -10.85 -13.76
C VAL A 439 2.92 -12.08 -13.18
N ILE A 440 3.50 -11.92 -11.97
CA ILE A 440 4.21 -12.96 -11.21
C ILE A 440 3.42 -13.24 -9.93
N ALA A 441 3.31 -14.51 -9.52
CA ALA A 441 2.67 -14.85 -8.26
C ALA A 441 3.39 -15.95 -7.49
N SER A 442 3.31 -15.90 -6.15
CA SER A 442 3.61 -17.01 -5.24
C SER A 442 2.36 -17.39 -4.44
N VAL A 443 2.38 -18.58 -3.81
CA VAL A 443 1.28 -19.06 -2.96
C VAL A 443 1.83 -19.53 -1.62
N ARG A 444 1.14 -19.18 -0.54
CA ARG A 444 1.40 -19.64 0.82
C ARG A 444 0.11 -20.12 1.46
N THR A 445 0.21 -21.13 2.31
CA THR A 445 -0.91 -21.72 3.06
C THR A 445 -0.58 -21.71 4.56
N GLU A 446 -1.61 -21.64 5.40
CA GLU A 446 -1.51 -21.86 6.84
C GLU A 446 -2.73 -22.66 7.31
N SER A 447 -2.49 -23.65 8.17
CA SER A 447 -3.57 -24.43 8.78
C SER A 447 -4.08 -23.82 10.07
N TRP A 448 -5.24 -24.27 10.50
CA TRP A 448 -5.82 -23.92 11.81
C TRP A 448 -4.86 -24.13 13.01
N ASP A 449 -3.90 -25.06 12.87
CA ASP A 449 -2.85 -25.39 13.85
C ASP A 449 -1.48 -24.74 13.54
N ARG A 450 -1.44 -23.70 12.69
CA ARG A 450 -0.27 -22.89 12.31
C ARG A 450 0.84 -23.65 11.56
N GLN A 451 0.55 -24.80 10.99
CA GLN A 451 1.47 -25.41 10.02
C GLN A 451 1.34 -24.64 8.71
N THR A 452 2.46 -24.13 8.20
CA THR A 452 2.49 -23.36 6.94
C THR A 452 3.20 -24.12 5.85
N ASP A 453 2.75 -23.97 4.60
CA ASP A 453 3.51 -24.37 3.42
C ASP A 453 3.61 -23.24 2.39
N THR A 454 4.53 -23.32 1.44
CA THR A 454 4.74 -22.31 0.40
C THR A 454 5.10 -22.99 -0.92
N GLY A 455 4.55 -22.50 -2.03
CA GLY A 455 4.89 -23.02 -3.36
C GLY A 455 6.38 -22.85 -3.67
N ASP A 456 7.05 -23.90 -4.14
CA ASP A 456 8.51 -23.95 -4.35
C ASP A 456 9.08 -22.84 -5.23
N VAL A 457 8.29 -22.31 -6.16
CA VAL A 457 8.71 -21.30 -7.12
C VAL A 457 7.54 -20.40 -7.52
N PRO A 458 7.73 -19.08 -7.55
CA PRO A 458 6.76 -18.16 -8.14
C PRO A 458 6.68 -18.31 -9.65
N ILE A 459 5.49 -18.05 -10.19
CA ILE A 459 5.12 -18.36 -11.57
C ILE A 459 4.64 -17.12 -12.33
N SER A 460 5.05 -17.00 -13.59
CA SER A 460 4.54 -15.97 -14.49
C SER A 460 3.33 -16.43 -15.28
N SER A 461 2.44 -15.49 -15.59
CA SER A 461 1.35 -15.62 -16.57
C SER A 461 1.81 -15.92 -18.00
N THR A 462 3.01 -15.51 -18.41
CA THR A 462 3.49 -15.61 -19.81
C THR A 462 4.88 -16.22 -19.99
N GLY A 463 5.74 -16.17 -18.97
CA GLY A 463 7.13 -16.67 -19.01
C GLY A 463 7.35 -18.04 -18.34
N GLY A 464 8.60 -18.49 -18.38
CA GLY A 464 9.09 -19.58 -17.52
C GLY A 464 9.48 -19.08 -16.12
N SER A 465 9.79 -20.02 -15.22
CA SER A 465 10.38 -19.72 -13.90
C SER A 465 11.65 -20.52 -13.68
N LEU A 466 12.61 -19.96 -12.94
CA LEU A 466 13.88 -20.58 -12.60
C LEU A 466 14.09 -20.54 -11.08
N LEU A 467 14.07 -21.72 -10.45
CA LEU A 467 14.49 -21.87 -9.05
C LEU A 467 16.01 -22.07 -8.99
N VAL A 468 16.69 -21.27 -8.17
CA VAL A 468 18.12 -21.38 -7.88
C VAL A 468 18.28 -21.73 -6.40
N ALA A 469 18.56 -22.99 -6.12
CA ALA A 469 18.89 -23.44 -4.78
C ALA A 469 20.40 -23.31 -4.55
N GLY A 470 20.80 -22.44 -3.61
CA GLY A 470 22.19 -22.22 -3.20
C GLY A 470 22.57 -23.09 -2.00
N GLU A 471 23.57 -23.95 -2.16
CA GLU A 471 24.13 -24.81 -1.13
C GLU A 471 25.55 -24.31 -0.80
N PRO A 472 25.79 -23.69 0.38
CA PRO A 472 27.12 -23.30 0.81
C PRO A 472 28.05 -24.52 0.99
N GLN A 473 29.29 -24.43 0.51
CA GLN A 473 30.27 -25.53 0.50
C GLN A 473 31.64 -25.11 1.06
N VAL A 474 31.70 -23.97 1.76
CA VAL A 474 32.96 -23.45 2.31
C VAL A 474 33.52 -24.44 3.35
N PRO A 475 34.82 -24.77 3.36
CA PRO A 475 35.42 -25.57 4.42
C PRO A 475 35.85 -24.72 5.62
N ASP A 476 35.96 -25.35 6.79
CA ASP A 476 36.45 -24.77 8.05
C ASP A 476 37.74 -23.95 7.86
N VAL A 477 38.69 -24.54 7.12
CA VAL A 477 39.98 -23.93 6.77
C VAL A 477 40.11 -23.84 5.25
N ILE A 478 40.09 -22.61 4.75
CA ILE A 478 40.29 -22.26 3.35
C ILE A 478 41.79 -22.18 3.07
N SER A 479 42.31 -23.04 2.20
CA SER A 479 43.70 -22.97 1.73
C SER A 479 43.88 -23.70 0.39
N GLY A 480 44.81 -23.21 -0.44
CA GLY A 480 45.15 -23.83 -1.71
C GLY A 480 44.20 -23.45 -2.87
N ALA A 481 44.17 -24.29 -3.89
CA ALA A 481 43.50 -24.02 -5.17
C ALA A 481 42.23 -24.86 -5.36
N SER A 482 41.25 -24.31 -6.08
CA SER A 482 39.95 -24.93 -6.36
C SER A 482 39.11 -25.24 -5.12
N VAL A 483 39.22 -24.43 -4.07
CA VAL A 483 38.41 -24.58 -2.84
C VAL A 483 36.93 -24.36 -3.20
N PRO A 484 36.01 -25.30 -2.91
CA PRO A 484 34.58 -25.09 -3.13
C PRO A 484 34.04 -24.04 -2.17
N LEU A 485 33.11 -23.20 -2.65
CA LEU A 485 32.56 -22.08 -1.89
C LEU A 485 31.03 -22.10 -1.90
N LEU A 486 30.44 -22.20 -3.10
CA LEU A 486 28.99 -22.19 -3.29
C LEU A 486 28.62 -23.11 -4.44
N ARG A 487 27.69 -24.03 -4.21
CA ARG A 487 27.07 -24.86 -5.24
C ARG A 487 25.66 -24.36 -5.51
N LEU A 488 25.27 -24.34 -6.78
CA LEU A 488 23.95 -23.90 -7.22
C LEU A 488 23.27 -25.04 -7.96
N ASN A 489 22.02 -25.34 -7.62
CA ASN A 489 21.13 -26.21 -8.38
C ASN A 489 20.02 -25.36 -9.01
N LEU A 490 20.00 -25.30 -10.34
CA LEU A 490 19.13 -24.42 -11.12
C LEU A 490 18.08 -25.27 -11.83
N THR A 491 16.79 -25.08 -11.56
CA THR A 491 15.68 -25.88 -12.13
C THR A 491 14.67 -24.99 -12.82
N ALA A 492 14.39 -25.28 -14.10
CA ALA A 492 13.46 -24.49 -14.92
C ALA A 492 12.06 -25.10 -14.97
N TYR A 493 11.03 -24.25 -14.85
CA TYR A 493 9.60 -24.60 -14.81
C TYR A 493 8.82 -23.85 -15.88
N ARG A 494 7.70 -24.46 -16.34
CA ARG A 494 6.83 -24.04 -17.47
C ARG A 494 7.53 -23.96 -18.84
N GLN A 495 8.65 -23.26 -18.96
CA GLN A 495 9.40 -23.03 -20.20
C GLN A 495 10.91 -23.15 -19.96
N SER A 496 11.68 -23.34 -21.04
CA SER A 496 13.15 -23.37 -20.95
C SER A 496 13.70 -21.98 -20.67
N VAL A 497 14.59 -21.84 -19.70
CA VAL A 497 15.16 -20.54 -19.28
C VAL A 497 16.62 -20.44 -19.74
N SER A 498 17.01 -19.30 -20.32
CA SER A 498 18.41 -19.04 -20.70
C SER A 498 19.09 -18.15 -19.68
N ILE A 499 20.33 -18.51 -19.30
CA ILE A 499 21.17 -17.75 -18.37
C ILE A 499 22.52 -17.40 -19.01
N ASP A 500 23.00 -16.17 -18.85
CA ASP A 500 24.29 -15.71 -19.43
C ASP A 500 25.29 -15.16 -18.41
N SER A 501 24.84 -14.96 -17.16
CA SER A 501 25.66 -14.40 -16.10
C SER A 501 25.18 -14.83 -14.72
N LEU A 502 26.11 -14.80 -13.76
CA LEU A 502 25.89 -15.12 -12.36
C LEU A 502 26.54 -14.02 -11.50
N ARG A 503 25.74 -13.37 -10.65
CA ARG A 503 26.20 -12.38 -9.68
C ARG A 503 26.25 -13.00 -8.29
N VAL A 504 27.43 -12.97 -7.69
CA VAL A 504 27.67 -13.42 -6.31
C VAL A 504 28.36 -12.33 -5.50
N GLN A 505 28.33 -12.45 -4.19
CA GLN A 505 28.97 -11.52 -3.27
C GLN A 505 29.95 -12.27 -2.35
N ILE A 506 31.17 -11.73 -2.24
CA ILE A 506 32.17 -12.10 -1.24
C ILE A 506 31.72 -11.58 0.12
N ILE A 507 31.64 -12.50 1.08
CA ILE A 507 31.25 -12.26 2.47
C ILE A 507 32.38 -12.69 3.43
N GLY A 508 32.26 -12.30 4.70
CA GLY A 508 33.30 -12.45 5.73
C GLY A 508 34.16 -11.19 5.90
N THR A 509 35.20 -11.26 6.72
CA THR A 509 36.11 -10.14 7.02
C THR A 509 37.28 -10.02 6.04
N ALA A 510 37.61 -11.07 5.29
CA ALA A 510 38.77 -11.09 4.42
C ALA A 510 38.77 -9.94 3.38
N PRO A 511 39.94 -9.30 3.15
CA PRO A 511 40.12 -8.40 2.02
C PRO A 511 39.89 -9.11 0.68
N VAL A 512 39.38 -8.39 -0.32
CA VAL A 512 39.11 -8.94 -1.66
C VAL A 512 40.36 -9.58 -2.29
N GLY A 513 41.55 -9.01 -2.03
CA GLY A 513 42.82 -9.54 -2.53
C GLY A 513 43.30 -10.85 -1.89
N SER A 514 42.63 -11.37 -0.86
CA SER A 514 42.98 -12.68 -0.27
C SER A 514 42.61 -13.86 -1.18
N VAL A 515 41.73 -13.66 -2.15
CA VAL A 515 41.41 -14.62 -3.21
C VAL A 515 42.06 -14.18 -4.52
N SER A 516 42.90 -15.05 -5.10
CA SER A 516 43.67 -14.75 -6.32
C SER A 516 42.85 -14.96 -7.61
N SER A 517 41.92 -15.91 -7.59
CA SER A 517 40.96 -16.16 -8.66
C SER A 517 39.69 -16.79 -8.10
N LEU A 518 38.55 -16.41 -8.68
CA LEU A 518 37.27 -17.12 -8.54
C LEU A 518 36.91 -17.73 -9.90
N ARG A 519 36.45 -18.98 -9.89
CA ARG A 519 36.09 -19.73 -11.09
C ARG A 519 34.68 -20.29 -10.94
N LEU A 520 33.87 -20.11 -11.97
CA LEU A 520 32.55 -20.73 -12.11
C LEU A 520 32.71 -22.02 -12.90
N LEU A 521 32.39 -23.16 -12.30
CA LEU A 521 32.42 -24.48 -12.90
C LEU A 521 31.01 -24.92 -13.28
N GLY A 522 30.87 -25.66 -14.38
CA GLY A 522 29.62 -26.36 -14.73
C GLY A 522 29.51 -27.72 -14.06
N GLY A 523 28.35 -28.37 -14.17
CA GLY A 523 28.10 -29.71 -13.59
C GLY A 523 29.03 -30.85 -14.06
N THR A 524 29.89 -30.62 -15.06
CA THR A 524 30.97 -31.54 -15.48
C THR A 524 32.35 -31.21 -14.89
N GLY A 525 32.44 -30.20 -14.00
CA GLY A 525 33.68 -29.70 -13.41
C GLY A 525 34.49 -28.74 -14.31
N ASN A 526 34.08 -28.54 -15.56
CA ASN A 526 34.77 -27.65 -16.49
C ASN A 526 34.54 -26.16 -16.14
N PRO A 527 35.58 -25.30 -16.20
CA PRO A 527 35.42 -23.87 -15.97
C PRO A 527 34.64 -23.20 -17.11
N ILE A 528 33.56 -22.51 -16.75
CA ILE A 528 32.70 -21.72 -17.62
C ILE A 528 33.13 -20.25 -17.64
N SER A 529 33.56 -19.71 -16.48
CA SER A 529 33.98 -18.32 -16.33
C SER A 529 35.07 -18.21 -15.25
N LEU A 530 35.92 -17.18 -15.34
CA LEU A 530 36.99 -16.88 -14.38
C LEU A 530 37.03 -15.38 -14.15
N VAL A 531 37.16 -14.97 -12.89
CA VAL A 531 37.29 -13.58 -12.46
C VAL A 531 38.45 -13.47 -11.48
N THR A 532 39.28 -12.43 -11.61
CA THR A 532 40.18 -11.97 -10.55
C THR A 532 39.47 -10.87 -9.76
N PRO A 533 39.10 -11.09 -8.49
CA PRO A 533 38.29 -10.13 -7.73
C PRO A 533 38.97 -8.76 -7.52
N SER A 534 38.21 -7.69 -7.76
CA SER A 534 38.58 -6.30 -7.43
C SER A 534 37.54 -5.59 -6.57
N SER A 535 36.35 -6.18 -6.40
CA SER A 535 35.23 -5.76 -5.58
C SER A 535 34.66 -6.96 -4.81
N ARG A 536 33.84 -6.72 -3.77
CA ARG A 536 33.11 -7.81 -3.10
C ARG A 536 31.97 -8.36 -3.96
N ASP A 537 31.33 -7.52 -4.77
CA ASP A 537 30.36 -7.99 -5.76
C ASP A 537 31.09 -8.49 -7.00
N ILE A 538 30.76 -9.70 -7.44
CA ILE A 538 31.41 -10.43 -8.52
C ILE A 538 30.36 -10.81 -9.57
N ILE A 539 30.66 -10.54 -10.84
CA ILE A 539 29.84 -10.96 -11.97
C ILE A 539 30.66 -11.94 -12.82
N PHE A 540 30.21 -13.18 -12.88
CA PHE A 540 30.62 -14.12 -13.91
C PHE A 540 29.76 -13.89 -15.15
N SER A 541 30.39 -13.71 -16.31
CA SER A 541 29.70 -13.65 -17.61
C SER A 541 30.17 -14.79 -18.48
N PHE A 542 29.26 -15.42 -19.22
CA PHE A 542 29.52 -16.62 -20.00
C PHE A 542 28.55 -16.78 -21.19
N PRO A 543 28.87 -17.63 -22.18
CA PRO A 543 27.94 -17.91 -23.28
C PRO A 543 26.63 -18.51 -22.77
N GLY A 544 25.50 -17.99 -23.25
CA GLY A 544 24.16 -18.32 -22.76
C GLY A 544 23.89 -19.83 -22.68
N GLN A 545 23.53 -20.31 -21.49
CA GLN A 545 23.15 -21.71 -21.23
C GLN A 545 21.63 -21.80 -21.10
N ALA A 546 21.00 -22.62 -21.93
CA ALA A 546 19.58 -22.93 -21.82
C ALA A 546 19.36 -24.11 -20.87
N ILE A 547 18.49 -23.92 -19.88
CA ILE A 547 18.03 -24.94 -18.94
C ILE A 547 16.61 -25.36 -19.40
N PRO A 548 16.43 -26.58 -19.94
CA PRO A 548 15.12 -27.05 -20.38
C PRO A 548 14.09 -27.15 -19.23
N ALA A 549 12.83 -26.86 -19.54
CA ALA A 549 11.72 -27.05 -18.59
C ALA A 549 11.68 -28.48 -18.02
N GLY A 550 11.50 -28.62 -16.71
CA GLY A 550 11.49 -29.91 -16.02
C GLY A 550 12.87 -30.55 -15.86
N THR A 551 13.95 -29.80 -16.09
CA THR A 551 15.33 -30.29 -15.90
C THR A 551 16.13 -29.35 -15.01
N SER A 552 17.21 -29.88 -14.44
CA SER A 552 18.11 -29.14 -13.54
C SER A 552 19.54 -29.08 -14.08
N ALA A 553 20.22 -27.98 -13.81
CA ALA A 553 21.63 -27.76 -14.09
C ALA A 553 22.39 -27.40 -12.81
N VAL A 554 23.67 -27.81 -12.71
CA VAL A 554 24.52 -27.50 -11.55
C VAL A 554 25.62 -26.54 -11.96
N LEU A 555 25.82 -25.49 -11.16
CA LEU A 555 26.98 -24.60 -11.21
C LEU A 555 27.71 -24.63 -9.87
N THR A 556 29.02 -24.41 -9.86
CA THR A 556 29.82 -24.36 -8.62
C THR A 556 30.84 -23.23 -8.68
N VAL A 557 30.84 -22.36 -7.68
CA VAL A 557 31.88 -21.34 -7.48
C VAL A 557 33.02 -21.95 -6.66
N VAL A 558 34.24 -21.85 -7.18
CA VAL A 558 35.48 -22.25 -6.50
C VAL A 558 36.48 -21.09 -6.44
N GLY A 559 37.36 -21.08 -5.45
CA GLY A 559 38.37 -20.04 -5.26
C GLY A 559 39.80 -20.55 -5.09
N ASP A 560 40.77 -19.69 -5.39
CA ASP A 560 42.21 -19.96 -5.28
C ASP A 560 42.87 -19.02 -4.26
N PHE A 561 43.42 -19.58 -3.18
CA PHE A 561 43.92 -18.86 -2.01
C PHE A 561 45.41 -19.15 -1.76
N ALA A 562 46.23 -18.10 -1.73
CA ALA A 562 47.69 -18.22 -1.69
C ALA A 562 48.31 -18.06 -0.29
N THR A 563 47.67 -17.33 0.62
CA THR A 563 48.21 -17.00 1.94
C THR A 563 47.11 -17.03 3.00
N GLY A 564 47.37 -17.72 4.11
CA GLY A 564 46.52 -17.64 5.30
C GLY A 564 46.67 -16.31 6.04
N ASN A 565 45.57 -15.76 6.53
CA ASN A 565 45.52 -14.54 7.32
C ASN A 565 44.61 -14.64 8.57
N GLY A 566 43.84 -15.73 8.72
CA GLY A 566 42.92 -15.92 9.84
C GLY A 566 41.61 -15.11 9.74
N GLU A 567 41.30 -14.58 8.56
CA GLU A 567 40.04 -13.85 8.30
C GLU A 567 38.98 -14.78 7.69
N THR A 568 37.70 -14.47 7.89
CA THR A 568 36.60 -15.25 7.29
C THR A 568 36.40 -14.90 5.82
N PHE A 569 36.08 -15.92 5.03
CA PHE A 569 35.72 -15.75 3.62
C PHE A 569 34.59 -16.71 3.24
N GLY A 570 33.71 -16.26 2.37
CA GLY A 570 32.69 -17.09 1.72
C GLY A 570 32.08 -16.39 0.52
N ILE A 571 31.14 -17.08 -0.13
CA ILE A 571 30.40 -16.57 -1.29
C ILE A 571 28.91 -16.85 -1.06
N ARG A 572 28.06 -15.82 -1.26
CA ARG A 572 26.60 -15.97 -1.36
C ARG A 572 26.08 -15.48 -2.70
N LEU A 573 24.87 -15.92 -3.07
CA LEU A 573 24.13 -15.31 -4.19
C LEU A 573 23.84 -13.83 -3.91
N SER A 574 23.81 -13.01 -4.95
CA SER A 574 23.36 -11.62 -4.83
C SER A 574 21.83 -11.58 -4.70
N PRO A 575 21.25 -10.90 -3.70
CA PRO A 575 19.82 -11.05 -3.38
C PRO A 575 18.84 -10.32 -4.32
N SER A 576 19.30 -9.38 -5.16
CA SER A 576 18.42 -8.62 -6.07
C SER A 576 18.44 -9.13 -7.51
N GLN A 577 19.61 -9.41 -8.07
CA GLN A 577 19.77 -9.98 -9.43
C GLN A 577 20.90 -11.01 -9.46
N PRO A 578 20.68 -12.23 -8.93
CA PRO A 578 21.71 -13.27 -8.89
C PRO A 578 22.06 -13.86 -10.25
N LEU A 579 21.18 -13.82 -11.25
CA LEU A 579 21.42 -14.36 -12.58
C LEU A 579 21.00 -13.37 -13.67
N GLY A 580 21.73 -13.36 -14.79
CA GLY A 580 21.27 -12.75 -16.04
C GLY A 580 20.24 -13.66 -16.69
N VAL A 581 18.97 -13.41 -16.41
CA VAL A 581 17.81 -14.14 -16.94
C VAL A 581 16.99 -13.19 -17.82
N ALA A 582 16.62 -13.63 -19.02
CA ALA A 582 15.77 -12.86 -19.93
C ALA A 582 14.38 -13.50 -20.05
N GLY A 583 13.32 -12.76 -19.67
CA GLY A 583 11.92 -13.15 -19.89
C GLY A 583 11.42 -14.33 -19.05
N ALA A 584 12.03 -14.58 -17.89
CA ALA A 584 11.59 -15.61 -16.94
C ALA A 584 11.75 -15.13 -15.50
N VAL A 585 10.88 -15.64 -14.61
CA VAL A 585 10.91 -15.35 -13.17
C VAL A 585 12.10 -16.05 -12.53
N LEU A 586 12.75 -15.38 -11.59
CA LEU A 586 13.89 -15.92 -10.84
C LEU A 586 13.52 -16.03 -9.37
N ALA A 587 13.70 -17.20 -8.78
CA ALA A 587 13.54 -17.42 -7.36
C ALA A 587 14.79 -18.06 -6.76
N VAL A 588 15.09 -17.68 -5.53
CA VAL A 588 16.34 -18.03 -4.85
C VAL A 588 16.02 -18.69 -3.53
N ARG A 589 16.64 -19.84 -3.26
CA ARG A 589 16.47 -20.58 -2.02
C ARG A 589 17.83 -20.93 -1.43
N ASP A 590 18.13 -20.42 -0.25
CA ASP A 590 19.29 -20.87 0.51
C ASP A 590 18.98 -22.25 1.15
N LEU A 591 19.86 -23.22 0.90
CA LEU A 591 19.82 -24.53 1.55
C LEU A 591 20.81 -24.57 2.73
N PRO A 592 20.55 -25.40 3.76
CA PRO A 592 21.58 -25.72 4.75
C PRO A 592 22.77 -26.36 4.03
N GLY A 593 23.93 -25.73 4.15
CA GLY A 593 25.20 -26.21 3.62
C GLY A 593 26.18 -26.53 4.75
N ALA A 594 27.41 -26.94 4.40
CA ALA A 594 28.43 -27.24 5.40
C ALA A 594 28.71 -26.04 6.32
N ARG A 595 28.82 -24.84 5.72
CA ARG A 595 28.93 -23.52 6.36
C ARG A 595 28.99 -22.43 5.27
N THR A 596 28.60 -21.21 5.61
CA THR A 596 28.59 -20.05 4.69
C THR A 596 29.91 -19.27 4.70
N LEU A 597 30.70 -19.41 5.75
CA LEU A 597 32.00 -18.76 5.98
C LEU A 597 32.99 -19.77 6.55
N GLY A 598 34.28 -19.58 6.25
CA GLY A 598 35.40 -20.35 6.81
C GLY A 598 36.67 -19.52 6.83
N TYR A 599 37.68 -19.96 7.57
CA TYR A 599 38.88 -19.16 7.85
C TYR A 599 40.00 -19.40 6.84
N ILE A 600 40.58 -18.34 6.27
CA ILE A 600 41.72 -18.48 5.36
C ILE A 600 42.99 -18.80 6.17
N GLY A 601 43.40 -20.08 6.13
CA GLY A 601 44.58 -20.61 6.81
C GLY A 601 44.33 -21.23 8.19
N GLY A 602 43.33 -20.76 8.95
CA GLY A 602 42.95 -21.35 10.25
C GLY A 602 42.15 -20.37 11.13
N ALA A 603 41.30 -20.92 12.00
CA ALA A 603 40.47 -20.15 12.94
C ALA A 603 41.30 -19.38 13.98
N PRO A 604 40.81 -18.24 14.48
CA PRO A 604 41.49 -17.47 15.52
C PRO A 604 41.47 -18.21 16.87
N PRO A 605 42.46 -18.00 17.76
CA PRO A 605 42.52 -18.63 19.08
C PRO A 605 41.59 -17.96 20.13
N THR A 606 40.91 -16.88 19.74
CA THR A 606 40.03 -16.05 20.58
C THR A 606 38.86 -15.58 19.72
N PRO A 607 37.62 -15.55 20.23
CA PRO A 607 36.47 -15.17 19.43
C PRO A 607 36.56 -13.79 18.81
N ARG A 608 35.96 -13.69 17.62
CA ARG A 608 35.74 -12.46 16.87
C ARG A 608 34.24 -12.36 16.56
N ILE A 609 33.81 -11.21 16.03
CA ILE A 609 32.45 -11.07 15.47
C ILE A 609 32.62 -10.97 13.96
N ASP A 610 32.80 -12.12 13.32
CA ASP A 610 33.17 -12.26 11.90
C ASP A 610 32.34 -13.29 11.12
N GLY A 611 31.42 -13.99 11.80
CA GLY A 611 30.45 -14.91 11.21
C GLY A 611 31.02 -16.29 10.85
N GLY A 612 32.30 -16.54 11.15
CA GLY A 612 32.76 -17.89 11.42
C GLY A 612 32.48 -18.25 12.87
N PHE A 613 32.59 -19.53 13.22
CA PHE A 613 32.19 -20.02 14.55
C PHE A 613 33.12 -21.12 15.09
N ASP A 614 34.30 -21.32 14.50
CA ASP A 614 35.18 -22.45 14.81
C ASP A 614 36.02 -22.22 16.08
N GLU A 615 36.17 -20.96 16.51
CA GLU A 615 36.74 -20.58 17.81
C GLU A 615 35.91 -21.06 19.01
N TRP A 616 34.60 -21.28 18.84
CA TRP A 616 33.62 -21.55 19.90
C TRP A 616 33.68 -23.00 20.41
N THR A 617 34.89 -23.43 20.73
CA THR A 617 35.27 -24.77 21.19
C THR A 617 34.80 -25.10 22.62
N ALA A 618 34.32 -24.10 23.38
CA ALA A 618 33.90 -24.22 24.77
C ALA A 618 32.44 -23.76 25.00
N ALA A 619 31.53 -24.17 24.11
CA ALA A 619 30.10 -23.96 24.26
C ALA A 619 29.45 -24.99 25.21
N TYR A 620 28.42 -24.56 25.94
CA TYR A 620 27.49 -25.40 26.68
C TYR A 620 26.41 -25.93 25.73
N ALA A 621 25.88 -27.12 26.01
CA ALA A 621 24.74 -27.67 25.29
C ALA A 621 23.45 -27.37 26.05
N ASP A 622 22.39 -27.06 25.31
CA ASP A 622 21.01 -27.03 25.79
C ASP A 622 20.31 -28.35 25.39
N PRO A 623 19.21 -28.75 26.05
CA PRO A 623 18.29 -29.73 25.48
C PRO A 623 17.73 -29.22 24.14
N THR A 624 17.28 -30.13 23.28
CA THR A 624 16.61 -29.76 22.01
C THR A 624 15.25 -30.43 21.95
N ASN A 625 14.33 -29.86 21.18
CA ASN A 625 12.92 -30.26 21.06
C ASN A 625 12.08 -30.03 22.34
N ASP A 626 12.45 -29.08 23.20
CA ASP A 626 11.68 -28.65 24.39
C ASP A 626 11.04 -27.24 24.27
N VAL A 627 11.09 -26.65 23.08
CA VAL A 627 10.34 -25.44 22.71
C VAL A 627 8.83 -25.60 22.96
N SER A 628 8.21 -24.56 23.52
CA SER A 628 6.79 -24.55 23.90
C SER A 628 6.12 -23.25 23.44
N PRO A 629 4.86 -23.28 22.96
CA PRO A 629 3.93 -24.41 22.97
C PRO A 629 4.03 -25.34 21.74
N ALA A 630 4.79 -24.95 20.72
CA ALA A 630 5.04 -25.74 19.52
C ALA A 630 6.54 -25.92 19.30
N SER A 631 6.96 -27.09 18.79
CA SER A 631 8.33 -27.30 18.35
C SER A 631 8.59 -26.43 17.12
N ASN A 632 9.65 -25.62 17.18
CA ASN A 632 10.10 -24.78 16.07
C ASN A 632 11.64 -24.77 16.07
N PRO A 633 12.30 -25.47 15.13
CA PRO A 633 13.75 -25.63 15.15
C PRO A 633 14.49 -24.29 15.00
N ASP A 634 13.87 -23.28 14.38
CA ASP A 634 14.48 -21.97 14.12
C ASP A 634 14.69 -21.12 15.40
N ILE A 635 14.14 -21.57 16.53
CA ILE A 635 14.35 -20.99 17.87
C ILE A 635 14.79 -22.02 18.93
N ASP A 636 14.85 -23.31 18.57
CA ASP A 636 15.22 -24.45 19.43
C ASP A 636 16.73 -24.42 19.67
N LEU A 637 17.15 -23.91 20.82
CA LEU A 637 18.55 -23.68 21.18
C LEU A 637 19.29 -25.01 21.31
N ALA A 638 20.44 -25.14 20.66
CA ALA A 638 21.26 -26.34 20.75
C ALA A 638 22.50 -26.13 21.63
N ARG A 639 23.15 -24.97 21.50
CA ARG A 639 24.34 -24.59 22.26
C ARG A 639 24.40 -23.08 22.51
N TYR A 640 25.12 -22.72 23.55
CA TYR A 640 25.39 -21.33 23.89
C TYR A 640 26.75 -21.19 24.58
N GLY A 641 27.36 -20.02 24.50
CA GLY A 641 28.70 -19.80 25.02
C GLY A 641 28.96 -18.33 25.33
N SER A 642 29.92 -18.08 26.21
CA SER A 642 30.43 -16.74 26.43
C SER A 642 31.90 -16.78 26.81
N GLN A 643 32.71 -15.91 26.22
CA GLN A 643 34.13 -15.78 26.52
C GLN A 643 34.47 -14.33 26.83
N ARG A 644 35.31 -14.13 27.85
CA ARG A 644 35.79 -12.81 28.25
C ARG A 644 37.19 -12.60 27.71
N ASP A 645 37.42 -11.47 27.04
CA ASP A 645 38.74 -10.96 26.76
C ASP A 645 38.83 -9.49 27.20
N ASN A 646 39.77 -9.20 28.10
CA ASN A 646 39.96 -7.90 28.73
C ASN A 646 38.67 -7.33 29.40
N SER A 647 37.98 -6.43 28.71
CA SER A 647 36.74 -5.76 29.12
C SER A 647 35.56 -6.02 28.18
N THR A 648 35.72 -6.95 27.23
CA THR A 648 34.71 -7.33 26.25
C THR A 648 34.24 -8.77 26.52
N LEU A 649 32.93 -8.93 26.61
CA LEU A 649 32.27 -10.22 26.62
C LEU A 649 31.80 -10.56 25.21
N TYR A 650 32.33 -11.64 24.66
CA TYR A 650 31.82 -12.29 23.46
C TYR A 650 30.77 -13.31 23.88
N ILE A 651 29.67 -13.40 23.13
CA ILE A 651 28.54 -14.30 23.38
C ILE A 651 28.18 -15.02 22.08
N TYR A 652 27.80 -16.29 22.20
CA TYR A 652 27.42 -17.18 21.12
C TYR A 652 26.14 -17.94 21.48
N ALA A 653 25.27 -18.17 20.51
CA ALA A 653 24.17 -19.13 20.58
C ALA A 653 23.96 -19.78 19.21
N ASP A 654 23.51 -21.03 19.18
CA ASP A 654 22.99 -21.67 17.98
C ASP A 654 21.65 -22.39 18.23
N VAL A 655 20.91 -22.59 17.15
CA VAL A 655 19.61 -23.27 17.11
C VAL A 655 19.66 -24.46 16.14
N THR A 656 18.75 -25.43 16.30
CA THR A 656 18.72 -26.62 15.42
C THR A 656 18.28 -26.32 13.98
N GLY A 657 17.50 -25.25 13.79
CA GLY A 657 16.99 -24.75 12.50
C GLY A 657 17.75 -23.53 12.00
N LYS A 658 17.09 -22.65 11.24
CA LYS A 658 17.68 -21.41 10.73
C LYS A 658 17.44 -20.26 11.71
N THR A 659 18.48 -19.53 12.11
CA THR A 659 18.31 -18.37 13.01
C THR A 659 17.52 -17.24 12.34
N LEU A 660 16.60 -16.64 13.10
CA LEU A 660 15.87 -15.41 12.74
C LEU A 660 15.08 -15.53 11.42
N THR A 661 14.37 -16.64 11.20
CA THR A 661 13.53 -16.87 10.03
C THR A 661 12.30 -15.95 10.01
N GLY A 662 11.66 -15.74 11.15
CA GLY A 662 10.43 -14.98 11.27
C GLY A 662 9.24 -15.61 10.54
N THR A 663 8.16 -14.84 10.39
CA THR A 663 7.03 -15.17 9.52
C THR A 663 6.82 -14.09 8.45
N PRO A 664 6.63 -14.48 7.17
CA PRO A 664 6.17 -13.56 6.13
C PRO A 664 4.67 -13.22 6.26
N VAL A 665 3.91 -13.97 7.06
CA VAL A 665 2.48 -13.75 7.32
C VAL A 665 2.26 -13.66 8.84
N PRO A 666 2.41 -12.48 9.45
CA PRO A 666 2.18 -12.25 10.89
C PRO A 666 0.69 -12.12 11.27
N GLN A 667 -0.20 -12.88 10.61
CA GLN A 667 -1.63 -12.94 10.89
C GLN A 667 -2.02 -14.32 11.44
N PRO A 668 -2.61 -14.43 12.64
CA PRO A 668 -3.00 -15.73 13.19
C PRO A 668 -4.23 -16.33 12.47
N PRO A 669 -4.39 -17.67 12.46
CA PRO A 669 -5.59 -18.34 11.94
C PRO A 669 -6.89 -17.80 12.56
N GLN A 670 -7.90 -17.59 11.71
CA GLN A 670 -9.17 -16.98 12.10
C GLN A 670 -10.18 -18.03 12.58
N ALA A 671 -10.99 -17.69 13.58
CA ALA A 671 -12.10 -18.54 14.02
C ALA A 671 -13.17 -18.63 12.92
N ALA A 672 -13.73 -19.82 12.70
CA ALA A 672 -14.85 -20.00 11.78
C ALA A 672 -16.10 -19.27 12.32
N PRO A 673 -16.83 -18.51 11.47
CA PRO A 673 -18.07 -17.86 11.88
C PRO A 673 -19.15 -18.90 12.18
N PRO A 674 -20.13 -18.58 13.05
CA PRO A 674 -21.30 -19.43 13.26
C PRO A 674 -22.01 -19.78 11.93
N PRO A 675 -22.51 -21.02 11.77
CA PRO A 675 -23.26 -21.40 10.58
C PRO A 675 -24.45 -20.48 10.34
N GLY A 676 -24.52 -19.90 9.13
CA GLY A 676 -25.62 -19.02 8.71
C GLY A 676 -25.46 -17.53 9.06
N THR A 677 -24.31 -17.08 9.57
CA THR A 677 -24.04 -15.65 9.86
C THR A 677 -23.03 -14.99 8.92
N GLN A 678 -22.77 -15.57 7.74
CA GLN A 678 -21.97 -14.86 6.74
C GLN A 678 -22.76 -13.65 6.21
N PRO A 679 -22.17 -12.44 6.18
CA PRO A 679 -22.75 -11.34 5.43
C PRO A 679 -22.79 -11.72 3.94
N PRO A 680 -23.77 -11.22 3.17
CA PRO A 680 -23.72 -11.30 1.72
C PRO A 680 -22.39 -10.75 1.18
N ALA A 681 -21.93 -11.29 0.05
CA ALA A 681 -20.80 -10.69 -0.66
C ALA A 681 -21.18 -9.29 -1.16
N ASP A 682 -20.22 -8.38 -1.07
CA ASP A 682 -20.29 -6.94 -1.34
C ASP A 682 -18.86 -6.56 -1.77
N THR A 683 -18.67 -6.47 -3.09
CA THR A 683 -17.34 -6.60 -3.71
C THR A 683 -16.58 -5.29 -3.79
N ASP A 684 -17.18 -4.20 -4.26
CA ASP A 684 -16.62 -2.84 -4.25
C ASP A 684 -16.78 -2.13 -2.88
N ARG A 685 -17.72 -2.58 -2.06
CA ARG A 685 -18.02 -2.08 -0.69
C ARG A 685 -18.81 -0.79 -0.65
N ASP A 686 -19.73 -0.61 -1.60
CA ASP A 686 -20.80 0.39 -1.55
C ASP A 686 -21.91 0.06 -0.49
N ALA A 687 -21.80 -1.08 0.19
CA ALA A 687 -22.77 -1.60 1.17
C ALA A 687 -24.10 -2.09 0.56
N VAL A 688 -24.09 -2.43 -0.73
CA VAL A 688 -25.10 -3.18 -1.48
C VAL A 688 -24.53 -4.56 -1.83
N PRO A 689 -25.23 -5.67 -1.50
CA PRO A 689 -24.74 -6.99 -1.86
C PRO A 689 -24.70 -7.29 -3.37
N ASP A 690 -23.66 -7.98 -3.84
CA ASP A 690 -23.47 -8.49 -5.21
C ASP A 690 -24.73 -9.20 -5.78
N SER A 691 -25.56 -9.79 -4.90
CA SER A 691 -26.79 -10.51 -5.26
C SER A 691 -27.98 -9.63 -5.65
N VAL A 692 -27.95 -8.34 -5.31
CA VAL A 692 -28.97 -7.33 -5.67
C VAL A 692 -28.37 -6.17 -6.47
N ASP A 693 -27.06 -6.17 -6.64
CA ASP A 693 -26.31 -5.17 -7.38
C ASP A 693 -26.07 -5.60 -8.85
N PRO A 694 -26.50 -4.79 -9.85
CA PRO A 694 -26.17 -5.02 -11.26
C PRO A 694 -24.73 -4.66 -11.65
N MET A 695 -23.94 -4.00 -10.80
CA MET A 695 -22.60 -3.47 -11.11
C MET A 695 -21.57 -3.70 -9.97
N PRO A 696 -21.31 -4.96 -9.51
CA PRO A 696 -20.53 -5.27 -8.29
C PRO A 696 -19.00 -5.07 -8.38
N TYR A 697 -18.56 -4.11 -9.17
CA TYR A 697 -17.17 -3.69 -9.35
C TYR A 697 -17.09 -2.17 -9.66
N ASP A 698 -18.08 -1.40 -9.22
CA ASP A 698 -18.38 -0.03 -9.65
C ASP A 698 -18.95 0.74 -8.45
N PHE A 699 -18.06 1.23 -7.59
CA PHE A 699 -18.44 1.78 -6.28
C PHE A 699 -19.45 2.94 -6.39
N ASN A 700 -19.32 3.80 -7.41
CA ASN A 700 -20.25 4.92 -7.62
C ASN A 700 -21.52 4.54 -8.39
N ASN A 701 -21.57 3.33 -8.96
CA ASN A 701 -22.67 2.77 -9.75
C ASN A 701 -23.00 3.59 -11.01
N ASP A 702 -22.00 4.20 -11.67
CA ASP A 702 -22.19 5.04 -12.86
C ASP A 702 -22.19 4.25 -14.19
N GLY A 703 -21.74 2.99 -14.17
CA GLY A 703 -21.61 2.10 -15.32
C GLY A 703 -20.17 1.91 -15.83
N VAL A 704 -19.18 2.53 -15.18
CA VAL A 704 -17.74 2.37 -15.42
C VAL A 704 -17.09 1.67 -14.21
N PRO A 705 -16.70 0.39 -14.31
CA PRO A 705 -16.06 -0.31 -13.20
C PRO A 705 -14.79 0.38 -12.69
N ASP A 706 -14.54 0.32 -11.38
CA ASP A 706 -13.41 0.93 -10.66
C ASP A 706 -12.06 0.74 -11.39
N ALA A 707 -11.83 -0.47 -11.91
CA ALA A 707 -10.62 -0.83 -12.65
C ALA A 707 -10.42 -0.06 -13.99
N GLN A 708 -11.35 0.79 -14.39
CA GLN A 708 -11.32 1.62 -15.60
C GLN A 708 -11.33 3.12 -15.32
N THR A 709 -11.54 3.56 -14.08
CA THR A 709 -11.64 4.99 -13.73
C THR A 709 -10.29 5.71 -13.60
N SER A 710 -9.18 4.97 -13.71
CA SER A 710 -7.80 5.46 -13.49
C SER A 710 -7.52 5.94 -12.06
N GLY A 711 -8.21 5.34 -11.07
CA GLY A 711 -7.97 5.58 -9.65
C GLY A 711 -8.82 6.71 -9.07
N ASP A 712 -9.98 6.99 -9.65
CA ASP A 712 -11.02 7.90 -9.17
C ASP A 712 -12.31 7.06 -9.12
N TYR A 713 -12.45 6.22 -8.09
CA TYR A 713 -13.48 5.17 -8.02
C TYR A 713 -14.84 5.71 -7.59
N ASP A 714 -14.90 6.87 -6.92
CA ASP A 714 -16.16 7.52 -6.58
C ASP A 714 -16.61 8.58 -7.62
N GLY A 715 -15.71 9.03 -8.49
CA GLY A 715 -16.00 9.92 -9.62
C GLY A 715 -16.04 11.40 -9.25
N ASP A 716 -15.49 11.79 -8.10
CA ASP A 716 -15.51 13.17 -7.62
C ASP A 716 -14.43 14.08 -8.26
N GLY A 717 -13.47 13.48 -8.97
CA GLY A 717 -12.39 14.16 -9.69
C GLY A 717 -11.07 14.24 -8.94
N PHE A 718 -10.98 13.69 -7.72
CA PHE A 718 -9.72 13.44 -7.02
C PHE A 718 -9.26 11.99 -7.21
N ILE A 719 -7.95 11.77 -7.18
CA ILE A 719 -7.40 10.41 -7.27
C ILE A 719 -7.39 9.81 -5.86
N ASP A 720 -7.91 8.60 -5.74
CA ASP A 720 -8.01 7.80 -4.52
C ASP A 720 -6.65 7.44 -3.95
N TYR A 721 -6.52 7.64 -2.64
CA TYR A 721 -5.35 7.24 -1.87
C TYR A 721 -5.02 5.77 -2.07
N GLY A 722 -3.75 5.48 -2.34
CA GLY A 722 -3.25 4.14 -2.70
C GLY A 722 -3.20 3.89 -4.21
N PHE A 723 -3.88 4.69 -5.05
CA PHE A 723 -3.49 4.80 -6.45
C PHE A 723 -2.28 5.78 -6.56
N PRO A 724 -1.33 5.58 -7.51
CA PRO A 724 -0.16 6.45 -7.62
C PRO A 724 -0.50 7.94 -7.81
N GLY A 725 -0.11 8.76 -6.84
CA GLY A 725 -0.42 10.20 -6.79
C GLY A 725 -1.77 10.56 -6.14
N GLY A 726 -2.51 9.57 -5.64
CA GLY A 726 -3.80 9.76 -5.00
C GLY A 726 -3.74 10.44 -3.64
N THR A 727 -4.72 11.32 -3.39
CA THR A 727 -4.84 12.15 -2.19
C THR A 727 -6.19 12.04 -1.49
N ASP A 728 -7.23 11.46 -2.11
CA ASP A 728 -8.50 11.29 -1.42
C ASP A 728 -8.50 10.06 -0.49
N TYR A 729 -8.90 10.27 0.75
CA TYR A 729 -8.96 9.25 1.77
C TYR A 729 -10.36 8.61 1.90
N TRP A 730 -11.36 9.05 1.12
CA TRP A 730 -12.76 8.67 1.27
C TRP A 730 -13.44 8.37 -0.06
N LEU A 731 -13.90 7.13 -0.25
CA LEU A 731 -14.85 6.81 -1.30
C LEU A 731 -16.26 7.24 -0.88
N ASN A 732 -16.96 8.05 -1.67
CA ASN A 732 -18.28 8.60 -1.36
C ASN A 732 -19.29 8.41 -2.50
N THR A 733 -20.30 7.57 -2.29
CA THR A 733 -21.40 7.38 -3.25
C THR A 733 -22.77 7.65 -2.63
N THR A 734 -23.78 7.85 -3.48
CA THR A 734 -25.19 7.80 -3.09
C THR A 734 -25.89 6.77 -3.96
N ILE A 735 -26.29 5.64 -3.37
CA ILE A 735 -26.84 4.50 -4.09
C ILE A 735 -28.02 4.92 -4.99
N PRO A 736 -27.98 4.65 -6.31
CA PRO A 736 -29.02 5.08 -7.24
C PRO A 736 -30.44 4.65 -6.84
N ALA A 737 -31.43 5.47 -7.23
CA ALA A 737 -32.84 5.20 -6.94
C ALA A 737 -33.41 3.93 -7.64
N THR A 738 -32.63 3.33 -8.55
CA THR A 738 -32.94 2.08 -9.26
C THR A 738 -32.76 0.83 -8.38
N PHE A 739 -32.05 0.94 -7.25
CA PHE A 739 -31.81 -0.20 -6.35
C PHE A 739 -33.03 -0.55 -5.50
N PRO A 740 -33.25 -1.83 -5.17
CA PRO A 740 -34.37 -2.24 -4.33
C PRO A 740 -34.21 -1.75 -2.87
N PRO A 741 -35.30 -1.47 -2.14
CA PRO A 741 -35.22 -1.19 -0.70
C PRO A 741 -34.48 -2.30 0.06
N PRO A 742 -33.60 -1.98 1.03
CA PRO A 742 -33.45 -0.68 1.71
C PRO A 742 -32.37 0.26 1.14
N PHE A 743 -31.76 -0.04 -0.02
CA PHE A 743 -30.58 0.66 -0.50
C PHE A 743 -30.78 2.05 -1.19
N PRO A 744 -31.87 2.37 -1.91
CA PRO A 744 -31.91 3.53 -2.79
C PRO A 744 -31.85 4.86 -2.04
N GLY A 745 -31.03 5.79 -2.53
CA GLY A 745 -30.82 7.11 -1.95
C GLY A 745 -29.98 7.11 -0.66
N ARG A 746 -29.35 5.99 -0.32
CA ARG A 746 -28.45 5.87 0.83
C ARG A 746 -27.09 6.48 0.49
N ALA A 747 -26.64 7.44 1.28
CA ALA A 747 -25.26 7.92 1.24
C ALA A 747 -24.33 6.87 1.88
N VAL A 748 -23.18 6.65 1.25
CA VAL A 748 -22.16 5.68 1.64
C VAL A 748 -20.82 6.40 1.60
N SER A 749 -20.08 6.38 2.71
CA SER A 749 -18.74 6.94 2.80
C SER A 749 -17.81 5.91 3.41
N ARG A 750 -16.69 5.62 2.74
CA ARG A 750 -15.76 4.57 3.11
C ARG A 750 -14.34 5.09 3.15
N TYR A 751 -13.74 5.08 4.34
CA TYR A 751 -12.35 5.47 4.52
C TYR A 751 -11.40 4.44 3.89
N ILE A 752 -10.57 4.91 2.96
CA ILE A 752 -9.50 4.16 2.30
C ILE A 752 -8.10 4.69 2.64
N GLY A 753 -8.02 5.83 3.34
CA GLY A 753 -6.78 6.51 3.71
C GLY A 753 -5.84 5.77 4.68
N PRO A 754 -4.69 6.39 5.01
CA PRO A 754 -3.64 5.77 5.83
C PRO A 754 -4.15 5.41 7.23
N THR A 755 -4.21 4.12 7.54
CA THR A 755 -4.53 3.67 8.90
C THR A 755 -3.29 3.76 9.80
N SER A 756 -3.40 4.33 10.99
CA SER A 756 -2.29 4.47 11.95
C SER A 756 -1.94 3.17 12.70
N ARG A 757 -2.00 2.03 12.01
CA ARG A 757 -1.55 0.72 12.52
C ARG A 757 -0.02 0.72 12.69
N PRO A 758 0.51 0.36 13.87
CA PRO A 758 1.94 0.16 14.07
C PRO A 758 2.49 -0.89 13.08
N PRO A 759 3.75 -0.76 12.62
CA PRO A 759 4.33 -1.75 11.72
C PRO A 759 4.37 -3.16 12.32
N LEU A 760 4.10 -4.16 11.48
CA LEU A 760 4.06 -5.56 11.87
C LEU A 760 4.96 -6.40 10.96
N PHE A 761 6.21 -6.57 11.37
CA PHE A 761 7.25 -7.16 10.53
C PHE A 761 7.30 -8.69 10.54
N GLY A 762 6.77 -9.36 11.58
CA GLY A 762 6.83 -10.82 11.70
C GLY A 762 8.23 -11.34 12.08
N GLU A 763 8.92 -10.67 13.00
CA GLU A 763 10.30 -10.98 13.39
C GLU A 763 10.39 -12.01 14.51
N ASP A 764 11.44 -12.84 14.46
CA ASP A 764 11.92 -13.60 15.61
C ASP A 764 12.89 -12.74 16.44
N VAL A 765 13.08 -13.11 17.70
CA VAL A 765 13.85 -12.32 18.67
C VAL A 765 14.73 -13.22 19.53
N LEU A 766 16.02 -12.88 19.60
CA LEU A 766 16.98 -13.44 20.56
C LEU A 766 17.27 -12.41 21.66
N ARG A 767 17.30 -12.85 22.91
CA ARG A 767 17.62 -12.05 24.09
C ARG A 767 18.76 -12.68 24.89
N LEU A 768 19.80 -11.90 25.16
CA LEU A 768 20.95 -12.28 25.99
C LEU A 768 20.93 -11.41 27.25
N PHE A 769 20.55 -12.00 28.37
CA PHE A 769 20.48 -11.35 29.68
C PHE A 769 21.81 -11.50 30.41
N LEU A 770 22.36 -10.40 30.90
CA LEU A 770 23.69 -10.35 31.51
C LEU A 770 23.62 -9.73 32.91
N ASP A 771 24.10 -10.48 33.89
CA ASP A 771 24.31 -10.06 35.27
C ASP A 771 25.76 -9.55 35.38
N ILE A 772 26.00 -8.32 35.84
CA ILE A 772 27.35 -7.71 35.86
C ILE A 772 27.92 -7.53 37.27
N ASP A 773 27.12 -7.73 38.32
CA ASP A 773 27.54 -7.56 39.72
C ASP A 773 27.41 -8.83 40.59
N ASN A 774 26.92 -9.93 40.00
CA ASN A 774 26.65 -11.24 40.60
C ASN A 774 25.58 -11.17 41.72
N SER A 775 24.56 -10.33 41.55
CA SER A 775 23.45 -10.20 42.50
C SER A 775 22.09 -10.43 41.82
N THR A 776 21.38 -11.45 42.31
CA THR A 776 20.01 -11.81 41.90
C THR A 776 18.93 -10.80 42.34
N TRP A 777 19.33 -9.68 42.93
CA TRP A 777 18.48 -8.59 43.41
C TRP A 777 18.70 -7.27 42.64
N SER A 778 19.78 -7.22 41.84
CA SER A 778 20.05 -6.19 40.84
C SER A 778 19.35 -6.57 39.53
N GLY A 779 19.13 -5.60 38.63
CA GLY A 779 18.62 -5.92 37.29
C GLY A 779 17.22 -6.55 37.24
N TYR A 780 16.90 -7.15 36.09
CA TYR A 780 15.68 -7.90 35.83
C TYR A 780 15.83 -9.37 36.25
N ALA A 781 14.91 -9.87 37.08
CA ALA A 781 14.96 -11.24 37.59
C ALA A 781 14.51 -12.25 36.51
N ILE A 782 15.45 -13.02 35.98
CA ILE A 782 15.21 -14.04 34.94
C ILE A 782 16.22 -15.18 35.06
N GLY A 783 15.86 -16.42 34.74
CA GLY A 783 16.84 -17.52 34.65
C GLY A 783 17.64 -17.85 35.92
N GLY A 784 17.25 -17.33 37.09
CA GLY A 784 18.02 -17.41 38.33
C GLY A 784 19.07 -16.29 38.53
N ILE A 785 19.17 -15.33 37.60
CA ILE A 785 20.11 -14.19 37.64
C ILE A 785 19.38 -12.85 37.80
N GLY A 786 20.14 -11.81 38.20
CA GLY A 786 19.70 -10.42 38.18
C GLY A 786 20.29 -9.70 36.98
N ALA A 787 19.52 -9.56 35.89
CA ALA A 787 20.06 -9.08 34.62
C ALA A 787 20.14 -7.55 34.57
N ASP A 788 21.32 -6.99 34.85
CA ASP A 788 21.59 -5.55 34.74
C ASP A 788 21.62 -5.05 33.28
N ARG A 789 21.88 -5.97 32.34
CA ARG A 789 21.96 -5.68 30.91
C ARG A 789 21.17 -6.70 30.09
N LEU A 790 20.72 -6.23 28.93
CA LEU A 790 20.09 -7.03 27.90
C LEU A 790 20.77 -6.72 26.57
N VAL A 791 21.09 -7.74 25.79
CA VAL A 791 21.23 -7.61 24.33
C VAL A 791 19.98 -8.19 23.69
N GLU A 792 19.33 -7.44 22.80
CA GLU A 792 18.25 -7.97 21.96
C GLU A 792 18.70 -7.90 20.49
N VAL A 793 18.49 -9.01 19.76
CA VAL A 793 18.71 -9.11 18.31
C VAL A 793 17.38 -9.57 17.69
N ARG A 794 16.91 -8.84 16.68
CA ARG A 794 15.67 -9.14 15.93
C ARG A 794 15.99 -9.45 14.49
N GLY A 795 15.19 -10.29 13.86
CA GLY A 795 15.37 -10.57 12.45
C GLY A 795 14.24 -11.35 11.77
N LYS A 796 14.33 -11.40 10.45
CA LYS A 796 13.43 -12.13 9.55
C LYS A 796 14.20 -12.58 8.30
N GLY A 797 13.84 -13.73 7.76
CA GLY A 797 14.49 -14.34 6.59
C GLY A 797 15.91 -14.85 6.80
N GLY A 798 16.42 -14.86 8.03
CA GLY A 798 17.84 -15.06 8.34
C GLY A 798 18.68 -13.80 8.18
N GLN A 799 18.10 -12.63 8.43
CA GLN A 799 18.80 -11.34 8.47
C GLN A 799 18.47 -10.59 9.77
N ILE A 800 19.49 -9.99 10.38
CA ILE A 800 19.29 -9.05 11.49
C ILE A 800 18.64 -7.79 10.94
N THR A 801 17.50 -7.40 11.50
CA THR A 801 16.80 -6.15 11.20
C THR A 801 17.13 -5.07 12.23
N GLN A 802 17.36 -5.47 13.49
CA GLN A 802 17.67 -4.59 14.61
C GLN A 802 18.56 -5.31 15.65
N SER A 803 19.46 -4.57 16.28
CA SER A 803 20.21 -5.03 17.45
C SER A 803 20.38 -3.90 18.47
N ALA A 804 20.35 -4.23 19.76
CA ALA A 804 20.48 -3.24 20.83
C ALA A 804 21.08 -3.83 22.11
N TYR A 805 21.93 -3.04 22.78
CA TYR A 805 22.43 -3.27 24.13
C TYR A 805 21.77 -2.26 25.07
N LEU A 806 21.19 -2.75 26.17
CA LEU A 806 20.32 -1.99 27.06
C LEU A 806 20.76 -2.14 28.52
N ALA A 807 20.55 -1.08 29.30
CA ALA A 807 20.62 -1.09 30.75
C ALA A 807 19.24 -1.35 31.36
N PHE A 808 19.19 -2.14 32.43
CA PHE A 808 17.99 -2.22 33.25
C PHE A 808 17.67 -0.86 33.87
N SER A 809 16.42 -0.42 33.78
CA SER A 809 15.92 0.84 34.33
C SER A 809 14.68 0.68 35.21
N GLY A 810 14.32 -0.56 35.55
CA GLY A 810 13.21 -0.86 36.44
C GLY A 810 13.48 -0.48 37.90
N SER A 811 12.39 -0.17 38.61
CA SER A 811 12.41 0.15 40.04
C SER A 811 12.36 -1.08 40.96
N PHE A 812 12.09 -2.26 40.40
CA PHE A 812 12.11 -3.56 41.08
C PHE A 812 12.38 -4.69 40.07
N PRO A 813 12.97 -5.84 40.46
CA PRO A 813 13.45 -6.84 39.49
C PRO A 813 12.40 -7.50 38.58
N GLY A 814 11.12 -7.41 38.91
CA GLY A 814 10.03 -7.89 38.04
C GLY A 814 9.56 -6.88 36.98
N GLN A 815 10.06 -5.63 37.00
CA GLN A 815 9.61 -4.59 36.09
C GLN A 815 10.32 -4.68 34.75
N TRP A 816 9.59 -4.96 33.66
CA TRP A 816 10.14 -4.85 32.31
C TRP A 816 10.36 -3.39 31.92
N SER A 817 11.56 -2.87 32.21
CA SER A 817 11.97 -1.50 31.90
C SER A 817 13.45 -1.49 31.56
N TRP A 818 13.75 -1.05 30.33
CA TRP A 818 15.09 -1.05 29.76
C TRP A 818 15.35 0.29 29.08
N SER A 819 16.58 0.79 29.20
CA SER A 819 17.04 2.01 28.54
C SER A 819 18.17 1.66 27.58
N PRO A 820 18.19 2.18 26.33
CA PRO A 820 19.18 1.80 25.35
C PRO A 820 20.54 2.43 25.69
N ILE A 821 21.61 1.67 25.44
CA ILE A 821 22.99 2.14 25.58
C ILE A 821 23.57 2.38 24.19
N SER A 822 23.48 1.38 23.30
CA SER A 822 24.02 1.41 21.94
C SER A 822 23.38 0.29 21.08
N PRO A 823 23.53 0.33 19.75
CA PRO A 823 23.45 -0.86 18.92
C PRO A 823 24.53 -1.90 19.32
N VAL A 824 24.46 -3.11 18.76
CA VAL A 824 25.49 -4.15 18.95
C VAL A 824 25.86 -4.79 17.62
N THR A 825 27.15 -4.93 17.36
CA THR A 825 27.62 -5.76 16.24
C THR A 825 27.31 -7.23 16.54
N ALA A 826 26.63 -7.88 15.62
CA ALA A 826 26.32 -9.30 15.67
C ALA A 826 26.46 -9.91 14.28
N ALA A 827 26.93 -11.15 14.20
CA ALA A 827 27.09 -11.89 12.96
C ALA A 827 26.21 -13.16 12.98
N LEU A 828 25.69 -13.54 11.81
CA LEU A 828 24.84 -14.72 11.62
C LEU A 828 25.55 -15.78 10.77
N GLY A 829 25.46 -17.03 11.20
CA GLY A 829 25.54 -18.22 10.37
C GLY A 829 24.15 -18.68 9.96
N TYR A 830 24.03 -19.90 9.41
CA TYR A 830 22.72 -20.51 9.16
C TYR A 830 22.02 -20.87 10.47
N HIS A 831 22.76 -21.52 11.38
CA HIS A 831 22.28 -22.02 12.67
C HIS A 831 22.67 -21.13 13.86
N ALA A 832 23.61 -20.20 13.69
CA ALA A 832 24.32 -19.58 14.81
C ALA A 832 24.32 -18.05 14.75
N VAL A 833 24.50 -17.44 15.92
CA VAL A 833 24.63 -16.00 16.10
C VAL A 833 25.70 -15.72 17.15
N GLU A 834 26.55 -14.74 16.87
CA GLU A 834 27.56 -14.25 17.80
C GLU A 834 27.52 -12.74 17.93
N THR A 835 27.86 -12.21 19.10
CA THR A 835 27.87 -10.78 19.40
C THR A 835 28.86 -10.44 20.51
N SER A 836 29.30 -9.19 20.58
CA SER A 836 30.24 -8.72 21.61
C SER A 836 29.74 -7.44 22.28
N VAL A 837 29.80 -7.38 23.61
CA VAL A 837 29.47 -6.18 24.39
C VAL A 837 30.62 -5.76 25.29
N PRO A 838 30.81 -4.44 25.50
CA PRO A 838 31.97 -3.90 26.23
C PRO A 838 31.70 -3.89 27.75
N VAL A 839 31.44 -5.06 28.32
CA VAL A 839 31.20 -5.29 29.75
C VAL A 839 31.68 -6.67 30.16
N ASN A 840 32.06 -6.84 31.43
CA ASN A 840 32.32 -8.16 32.02
C ASN A 840 31.08 -8.63 32.78
N ALA A 841 30.28 -9.50 32.17
CA ALA A 841 29.16 -10.16 32.87
C ALA A 841 29.65 -11.37 33.67
N THR A 842 29.08 -11.60 34.84
CA THR A 842 29.36 -12.75 35.71
C THR A 842 28.59 -13.99 35.25
N SER A 843 27.33 -13.80 34.82
CA SER A 843 26.42 -14.83 34.31
C SER A 843 25.71 -14.36 33.03
N VAL A 844 25.33 -15.31 32.18
CA VAL A 844 24.58 -15.10 30.93
C VAL A 844 23.40 -16.06 30.89
N TYR A 845 22.23 -15.57 30.47
CA TYR A 845 21.02 -16.37 30.23
C TYR A 845 20.44 -15.99 28.86
N VAL A 846 20.06 -16.98 28.05
CA VAL A 846 19.59 -16.76 26.68
C VAL A 846 18.13 -17.20 26.55
N GLU A 847 17.31 -16.38 25.88
CA GLU A 847 15.99 -16.78 25.37
C GLU A 847 15.90 -16.49 23.87
N ALA A 848 15.29 -17.41 23.12
CA ALA A 848 14.86 -17.21 21.73
C ALA A 848 13.34 -17.32 21.66
N SER A 849 12.70 -16.48 20.83
CA SER A 849 11.25 -16.52 20.61
C SER A 849 10.92 -16.29 19.16
N ASP A 850 9.94 -17.04 18.67
CA ASP A 850 9.32 -16.73 17.38
C ASP A 850 8.34 -15.55 17.53
N PHE A 851 7.88 -15.03 16.40
CA PHE A 851 6.83 -14.00 16.35
C PHE A 851 5.53 -14.41 17.10
N TRP A 852 5.24 -15.71 17.14
CA TRP A 852 4.00 -16.28 17.65
C TRP A 852 3.95 -16.50 19.17
N GLY A 853 5.09 -16.32 19.84
CA GLY A 853 5.26 -16.51 21.28
C GLY A 853 5.61 -17.94 21.69
N SER A 854 6.07 -18.78 20.75
CA SER A 854 6.84 -19.98 21.11
C SER A 854 8.22 -19.52 21.57
N ILE A 855 8.70 -20.08 22.68
CA ILE A 855 9.90 -19.60 23.38
C ILE A 855 10.77 -20.78 23.76
N ASP A 856 12.08 -20.62 23.55
CA ASP A 856 13.11 -21.45 24.15
C ASP A 856 14.02 -20.65 25.09
N SER A 857 14.69 -21.33 26.02
CA SER A 857 15.67 -20.70 26.91
C SER A 857 16.63 -21.68 27.57
N THR A 858 17.89 -21.25 27.69
CA THR A 858 18.95 -21.99 28.37
C THR A 858 18.60 -22.49 29.76
N ALA A 859 18.97 -23.73 30.08
CA ALA A 859 18.74 -24.30 31.40
C ALA A 859 19.38 -23.44 32.53
N ALA A 860 18.55 -22.97 33.46
CA ALA A 860 18.97 -22.08 34.55
C ALA A 860 19.98 -22.73 35.51
N ALA A 861 21.00 -21.96 35.93
CA ALA A 861 21.81 -22.30 37.09
C ALA A 861 20.91 -22.33 38.34
N GLY A 862 20.75 -23.51 38.95
CA GLY A 862 19.61 -23.74 39.84
C GLY A 862 19.59 -22.90 41.12
N SER A 863 18.54 -22.10 41.34
CA SER A 863 17.50 -22.42 42.35
C SER A 863 16.47 -21.30 42.64
N PHE A 864 15.36 -21.70 43.29
CA PHE A 864 14.46 -20.92 44.18
C PHE A 864 13.63 -19.71 43.68
N ALA A 865 13.59 -19.36 42.40
CA ALA A 865 12.61 -18.39 41.87
C ALA A 865 11.70 -19.01 40.77
N PRO A 866 10.42 -18.62 40.67
CA PRO A 866 9.59 -19.00 39.53
C PRO A 866 10.14 -18.36 38.24
N SER A 867 10.34 -19.18 37.20
CA SER A 867 10.78 -18.72 35.88
C SER A 867 9.66 -17.91 35.22
N PHE A 868 9.83 -16.59 35.17
CA PHE A 868 9.06 -15.71 34.28
C PHE A 868 9.85 -15.57 32.98
N LYS A 869 9.29 -16.08 31.87
CA LYS A 869 9.87 -15.91 30.52
C LYS A 869 9.69 -14.44 30.08
N SER A 870 10.72 -13.80 29.53
CA SER A 870 10.64 -12.36 29.20
C SER A 870 9.58 -12.04 28.15
N PHE A 871 9.35 -12.98 27.23
CA PHE A 871 8.36 -12.86 26.17
C PHE A 871 6.89 -12.89 26.66
N GLN A 872 6.62 -13.24 27.92
CA GLN A 872 5.28 -13.07 28.52
C GLN A 872 4.96 -11.60 28.83
N VAL A 873 5.97 -10.78 29.15
CA VAL A 873 5.80 -9.34 29.46
C VAL A 873 6.11 -8.45 28.25
N SER A 874 7.00 -8.89 27.36
CA SER A 874 7.33 -8.21 26.11
C SER A 874 7.49 -9.23 24.97
N PRO A 875 6.38 -9.66 24.33
CA PRO A 875 6.41 -10.62 23.22
C PRO A 875 7.19 -10.10 22.00
N ALA A 876 7.58 -10.99 21.10
CA ALA A 876 8.29 -10.64 19.86
C ALA A 876 7.53 -9.59 19.03
N ASN A 877 6.20 -9.72 18.91
CA ASN A 877 5.33 -8.80 18.20
C ASN A 877 5.18 -7.40 18.84
N ARG A 878 5.74 -7.17 20.04
CA ARG A 878 5.82 -5.84 20.65
C ARG A 878 7.23 -5.29 20.49
N PRO A 879 7.38 -4.07 19.94
CA PRO A 879 8.66 -3.40 19.99
C PRO A 879 8.99 -3.02 21.45
N LEU A 880 10.26 -3.07 21.85
CA LEU A 880 10.65 -2.36 23.07
C LEU A 880 10.54 -0.87 22.81
N ALA A 881 10.03 -0.13 23.79
CA ALA A 881 9.85 1.32 23.72
C ALA A 881 11.17 2.08 23.91
N VAL A 882 12.14 1.83 23.03
CA VAL A 882 13.46 2.46 23.02
C VAL A 882 13.89 2.79 21.58
N PRO A 883 14.59 3.91 21.33
CA PRO A 883 15.15 4.20 20.02
C PRO A 883 16.20 3.17 19.61
N TRP A 884 15.87 2.40 18.56
CA TRP A 884 16.74 1.42 17.92
C TRP A 884 17.38 2.00 16.65
N ALA A 885 18.53 1.44 16.25
CA ALA A 885 19.03 1.59 14.88
C ALA A 885 18.39 0.51 13.99
N GLN A 886 17.82 0.89 12.85
CA GLN A 886 17.55 -0.07 11.78
C GLN A 886 18.88 -0.50 11.16
N VAL A 887 19.16 -1.80 11.18
CA VAL A 887 20.37 -2.36 10.60
C VAL A 887 20.07 -2.76 9.16
N GLY A 888 20.65 -2.03 8.21
CA GLY A 888 20.79 -2.50 6.82
C GLY A 888 21.89 -3.57 6.74
N PRO A 889 22.02 -4.33 5.63
CA PRO A 889 23.01 -5.39 5.51
C PRO A 889 24.45 -4.85 5.65
N GLU A 890 25.07 -5.06 6.82
CA GLU A 890 26.40 -4.54 7.15
C GLU A 890 27.56 -5.26 6.44
N PRO A 891 28.65 -4.51 6.18
CA PRO A 891 30.01 -5.02 6.18
C PRO A 891 30.77 -4.60 7.46
N ALA A 892 31.03 -5.57 8.35
CA ALA A 892 32.14 -5.65 9.30
C ALA A 892 32.48 -4.44 10.22
N ALA A 893 32.03 -4.55 11.48
CA ALA A 893 32.77 -4.33 12.74
C ALA A 893 33.74 -3.14 12.87
N THR A 894 33.54 -2.33 13.92
CA THR A 894 34.61 -1.54 14.56
C THR A 894 34.39 -1.51 16.07
N LEU A 895 35.35 -2.03 16.85
CA LEU A 895 35.28 -2.00 18.32
C LEU A 895 35.48 -0.57 18.87
N ILE A 896 34.65 -0.20 19.86
CA ILE A 896 34.78 1.03 20.64
C ILE A 896 35.09 0.67 22.11
N ASP A 897 36.09 1.34 22.69
CA ASP A 897 36.57 1.12 24.06
C ASP A 897 35.55 1.61 25.12
N PRO A 898 35.12 0.77 26.08
CA PRO A 898 34.22 1.18 27.17
C PRO A 898 34.74 2.27 28.10
N GLY A 899 36.05 2.55 28.13
CA GLY A 899 36.69 3.40 29.15
C GLY A 899 36.43 4.91 29.04
N SER A 900 35.90 5.42 27.93
CA SER A 900 35.97 6.87 27.59
C SER A 900 34.92 7.79 28.28
N ASN A 901 34.19 7.32 29.29
CA ASN A 901 33.13 8.11 29.95
C ASN A 901 33.55 8.66 31.33
N SER A 902 34.40 9.69 31.34
CA SER A 902 34.57 10.57 32.51
C SER A 902 34.02 11.97 32.23
N ALA A 903 33.15 12.47 33.10
CA ALA A 903 32.51 13.76 32.94
C ALA A 903 33.40 14.91 33.47
N THR A 904 33.68 15.91 32.63
CA THR A 904 34.47 17.09 33.00
C THR A 904 33.80 18.42 32.60
N THR A 905 32.99 18.93 33.54
CA THR A 905 32.70 20.34 33.86
C THR A 905 32.18 21.33 32.79
N VAL A 906 31.67 22.46 33.31
CA VAL A 906 30.56 23.26 32.77
C VAL A 906 30.99 24.32 31.72
N TYR A 907 32.00 24.05 30.87
CA TYR A 907 32.42 25.07 29.87
C TYR A 907 32.91 24.58 28.50
N ASN A 908 32.66 23.33 28.11
CA ASN A 908 32.73 22.91 26.70
C ASN A 908 31.80 21.71 26.47
N HIS A 909 30.70 21.90 25.74
CA HIS A 909 29.86 20.79 25.24
C HIS A 909 30.50 20.15 24.00
N GLN A 910 31.74 19.69 24.13
CA GLN A 910 32.44 18.86 23.15
C GLN A 910 32.96 17.61 23.87
N ARG A 911 32.45 16.43 23.52
CA ARG A 911 33.10 15.17 23.90
C ARG A 911 34.42 15.07 23.14
N LYS A 912 35.53 15.43 23.79
CA LYS A 912 36.88 15.23 23.26
C LYS A 912 37.42 13.91 23.78
N ALA A 913 37.60 12.93 22.90
CA ALA A 913 38.49 11.81 23.19
C ALA A 913 39.93 12.34 23.14
N VAL A 914 40.67 12.22 24.24
CA VAL A 914 42.09 12.60 24.32
C VAL A 914 42.92 11.33 24.26
N ARG A 915 43.79 11.19 23.26
CA ARG A 915 44.89 10.23 23.29
C ARG A 915 46.17 10.95 23.71
N ALA A 916 46.91 10.38 24.66
CA ALA A 916 48.27 10.78 24.97
C ALA A 916 49.24 10.22 23.90
N GLY A 917 50.39 10.89 23.72
CA GLY A 917 51.34 10.61 22.64
C GLY A 917 52.19 9.35 22.81
N ASP A 918 52.97 9.07 21.76
CA ASP A 918 53.50 7.74 21.43
C ASP A 918 54.74 7.27 22.25
N VAL A 919 55.00 7.84 23.44
CA VAL A 919 56.19 7.54 24.26
C VAL A 919 55.84 7.29 25.73
N ALA A 920 56.39 6.23 26.31
CA ALA A 920 56.15 5.86 27.70
C ALA A 920 56.84 6.83 28.68
N GLY A 921 56.07 7.75 29.27
CA GLY A 921 56.52 8.62 30.36
C GLY A 921 55.83 9.98 30.46
N ASP A 922 55.14 10.42 29.40
CA ASP A 922 54.53 11.75 29.37
C ASP A 922 53.21 11.85 30.16
N THR A 923 52.95 13.04 30.70
CA THR A 923 51.71 13.37 31.41
C THR A 923 50.57 13.73 30.46
N ALA A 924 49.32 13.49 30.87
CA ALA A 924 48.13 13.74 30.07
C ALA A 924 48.07 15.14 29.43
N CYS A 925 47.65 15.23 28.16
CA CYS A 925 47.57 16.49 27.41
C CYS A 925 46.70 17.53 28.15
N ASP A 926 47.27 18.70 28.43
CA ASP A 926 46.60 19.84 29.06
C ASP A 926 46.84 21.14 28.28
N ALA A 927 46.38 22.28 28.80
CA ALA A 927 46.52 23.59 28.13
C ALA A 927 47.97 24.12 28.05
N THR A 928 48.93 23.42 28.65
CA THR A 928 50.36 23.77 28.70
C THR A 928 51.27 22.79 27.97
N ASN A 929 50.78 21.62 27.56
CA ASN A 929 51.50 20.65 26.73
C ASN A 929 50.74 20.36 25.42
N SER A 930 51.23 20.87 24.29
CA SER A 930 50.61 20.70 22.97
C SER A 930 51.52 20.07 21.91
N ASP A 931 52.71 19.58 22.28
CA ASP A 931 53.63 18.96 21.31
C ASP A 931 53.35 17.45 21.26
N GLY A 932 53.02 16.92 20.09
CA GLY A 932 52.68 15.49 19.89
C GLY A 932 51.23 15.06 20.16
N CYS A 933 50.33 15.90 20.69
CA CYS A 933 48.92 15.53 20.90
C CYS A 933 48.11 15.59 19.58
N TRP A 934 47.50 14.47 19.16
CA TRP A 934 46.61 14.41 17.98
C TRP A 934 45.14 14.59 18.34
N TYR A 935 44.42 15.39 17.57
CA TYR A 935 42.97 15.62 17.72
C TYR A 935 42.20 14.87 16.63
N THR A 936 41.26 14.00 17.02
CA THR A 936 40.22 13.47 16.13
C THR A 936 38.86 13.96 16.61
N VAL A 937 38.11 14.58 15.69
CA VAL A 937 36.75 15.07 15.94
C VAL A 937 35.79 13.97 15.48
N PHE A 938 35.01 13.43 16.41
CA PHE A 938 33.89 12.56 16.06
C PHE A 938 32.67 13.41 15.72
N SER A 939 32.19 13.31 14.49
CA SER A 939 30.84 13.74 14.12
C SER A 939 29.87 12.61 14.44
N ASP A 940 28.85 12.88 15.25
CA ASP A 940 27.73 11.96 15.41
C ASP A 940 26.96 11.85 14.09
N HIS A 941 26.44 10.66 13.80
CA HIS A 941 25.67 10.35 12.59
C HIS A 941 24.33 9.67 12.89
N LEU A 942 23.78 9.88 14.09
CA LEU A 942 22.39 10.33 14.10
C LEU A 942 22.36 11.76 13.56
N LEU A 943 21.53 12.01 12.54
CA LEU A 943 21.14 13.37 12.20
C LEU A 943 20.16 13.91 13.26
N GLU A 944 20.74 14.33 14.40
CA GLU A 944 20.63 15.76 14.67
C GLU A 944 21.17 16.49 13.44
N GLU A 945 20.28 16.72 12.46
CA GLU A 945 20.36 17.93 11.67
C GLU A 945 20.44 19.06 12.68
N SER A 946 21.68 19.49 12.90
CA SER A 946 22.01 20.64 13.71
C SER A 946 21.19 21.82 13.23
N ALA A 947 21.13 22.87 14.04
CA ALA A 947 20.55 24.16 13.65
C ALA A 947 21.42 24.89 12.58
N THR A 948 21.77 24.19 11.50
CA THR A 948 22.61 24.59 10.38
C THR A 948 22.03 24.15 9.02
N THR A 949 21.18 23.12 8.96
CA THR A 949 20.40 22.84 7.73
C THR A 949 19.17 23.76 7.67
N ALA A 950 18.72 24.04 6.45
CA ALA A 950 17.53 24.87 6.24
C ALA A 950 16.28 24.11 6.72
N PRO A 951 15.26 24.80 7.26
CA PRO A 951 13.99 24.18 7.61
C PRO A 951 13.31 23.65 6.34
N ARG A 952 12.71 22.47 6.47
CA ARG A 952 11.71 21.97 5.52
C ARG A 952 10.32 22.38 6.02
N GLY A 953 9.37 22.49 5.10
CA GLY A 953 7.99 22.87 5.41
C GLY A 953 7.41 22.02 6.56
N PRO A 954 6.74 22.63 7.55
CA PRO A 954 6.29 21.91 8.74
C PRO A 954 5.13 20.98 8.45
N ASN A 955 5.12 19.84 9.13
CA ASN A 955 3.92 19.06 9.34
C ASN A 955 3.06 19.78 10.39
N VAL A 956 1.95 20.38 9.97
CA VAL A 956 1.08 21.15 10.86
C VAL A 956 -0.15 20.32 11.21
N GLN A 957 -0.29 20.01 12.48
CA GLN A 957 -1.56 19.53 13.04
C GLN A 957 -2.31 20.72 13.63
N ASN A 958 -3.60 20.82 13.38
CA ASN A 958 -4.45 21.87 13.94
C ASN A 958 -5.85 21.36 14.25
N GLY A 959 -6.56 22.08 15.11
CA GLY A 959 -7.94 21.73 15.44
C GLY A 959 -8.61 22.70 16.40
N ALA A 960 -9.87 22.40 16.69
CA ALA A 960 -10.63 23.07 17.74
C ALA A 960 -10.88 22.10 18.90
N ALA A 961 -10.71 22.57 20.13
CA ALA A 961 -11.05 21.87 21.35
C ALA A 961 -12.03 22.72 22.18
N THR A 962 -12.94 22.07 22.91
CA THR A 962 -13.81 22.76 23.87
C THR A 962 -13.43 22.33 25.28
N LEU A 963 -12.95 23.28 26.08
CA LEU A 963 -12.85 23.10 27.53
C LEU A 963 -14.24 23.40 28.12
N ALA A 964 -14.99 22.36 28.48
CA ALA A 964 -16.40 22.49 28.83
C ALA A 964 -16.61 23.31 30.12
N ALA A 965 -17.82 23.85 30.31
CA ALA A 965 -18.15 24.62 31.51
C ALA A 965 -18.03 23.73 32.76
N GLY A 966 -17.30 24.20 33.77
CA GLY A 966 -17.04 23.42 35.00
C GLY A 966 -15.77 22.55 34.99
N ASP A 967 -15.12 22.33 33.85
CA ASP A 967 -13.90 21.50 33.75
C ASP A 967 -12.61 22.32 33.97
N SER A 968 -11.55 21.70 34.51
CA SER A 968 -10.23 22.34 34.68
C SER A 968 -9.25 22.08 33.54
N THR A 969 -9.38 20.95 32.83
CA THR A 969 -8.45 20.49 31.79
C THR A 969 -9.14 19.80 30.63
N VAL A 970 -8.59 19.95 29.43
CA VAL A 970 -8.93 19.12 28.26
C VAL A 970 -7.64 18.62 27.61
N ASN A 971 -7.59 17.32 27.29
CA ASN A 971 -6.52 16.72 26.50
C ASN A 971 -7.01 16.58 25.05
N VAL A 972 -6.13 16.83 24.09
CA VAL A 972 -6.34 16.61 22.67
C VAL A 972 -5.33 15.58 22.22
N THR A 973 -5.81 14.44 21.74
CA THR A 973 -4.98 13.42 21.08
C THR A 973 -4.52 13.97 19.73
N ILE A 974 -3.23 13.86 19.46
CA ILE A 974 -2.57 14.25 18.22
C ILE A 974 -1.83 13.04 17.63
N THR A 975 -1.53 13.08 16.33
CA THR A 975 -0.56 12.17 15.72
C THR A 975 0.82 12.42 16.34
N SER A 976 1.60 11.36 16.56
CA SER A 976 2.88 11.45 17.26
C SER A 976 3.86 12.42 16.59
N VAL A 977 4.35 13.43 17.32
CA VAL A 977 5.38 14.38 16.86
C VAL A 977 6.72 14.24 17.61
N ILE A 978 7.81 14.61 16.95
CA ILE A 978 9.11 14.87 17.58
C ILE A 978 9.00 16.14 18.41
N THR A 979 8.80 15.98 19.72
CA THR A 979 8.59 17.11 20.64
C THR A 979 9.73 18.13 20.58
N ALA A 980 10.98 17.70 20.43
CA ALA A 980 12.15 18.59 20.34
C ALA A 980 12.19 19.49 19.07
N ARG A 981 11.39 19.19 18.04
CA ARG A 981 11.29 19.96 16.78
C ARG A 981 9.89 20.55 16.53
N SER A 982 9.04 20.56 17.56
CA SER A 982 7.63 20.96 17.45
C SER A 982 7.29 22.11 18.38
N PHE A 983 6.56 23.13 17.92
CA PHE A 983 6.03 24.18 18.80
C PHE A 983 4.51 24.37 18.68
N LEU A 984 3.88 24.61 19.83
CA LEU A 984 2.44 24.81 19.97
C LEU A 984 2.07 26.29 19.97
N LEU A 985 1.05 26.65 19.21
CA LEU A 985 0.32 27.92 19.25
C LEU A 985 -1.16 27.64 19.55
N SER A 986 -1.83 28.54 20.27
CA SER A 986 -3.26 28.43 20.54
C SER A 986 -3.93 29.79 20.76
N SER A 987 -5.20 29.91 20.35
CA SER A 987 -6.10 31.02 20.65
C SER A 987 -7.26 30.52 21.53
N ALA A 988 -7.97 31.44 22.19
CA ALA A 988 -9.13 31.11 23.02
C ALA A 988 -10.26 32.12 22.82
N ARG A 989 -11.50 31.63 22.75
CA ARG A 989 -12.73 32.44 22.69
C ARG A 989 -13.60 32.16 23.90
N PHE A 990 -13.89 33.21 24.68
CA PHE A 990 -14.73 33.16 25.87
C PHE A 990 -15.39 34.53 26.14
N ASN A 991 -16.34 34.56 27.06
CA ASN A 991 -16.92 35.80 27.62
C ASN A 991 -16.94 35.68 29.15
N ASN A 992 -15.93 36.26 29.81
CA ASN A 992 -15.82 36.27 31.27
C ASN A 992 -14.97 37.46 31.75
N ALA A 993 -15.27 37.95 32.95
CA ALA A 993 -14.49 38.99 33.64
C ALA A 993 -13.47 38.41 34.65
N GLN A 994 -13.55 37.11 34.98
CA GLN A 994 -12.66 36.44 35.95
C GLN A 994 -11.54 35.66 35.24
N PRO A 995 -10.27 36.13 35.27
CA PRO A 995 -9.19 35.48 34.53
C PRO A 995 -8.91 34.05 34.99
N GLY A 996 -9.06 33.71 36.28
CA GLY A 996 -8.84 32.34 36.75
C GLY A 996 -9.77 31.30 36.12
N GLN A 997 -10.93 31.73 35.61
CA GLN A 997 -11.92 30.89 34.93
C GLN A 997 -11.77 30.87 33.39
N SER A 998 -11.03 31.81 32.80
CA SER A 998 -10.97 32.04 31.35
C SER A 998 -9.58 32.06 30.72
N GLN A 999 -8.52 32.35 31.48
CA GLN A 999 -7.15 32.18 31.00
C GLN A 999 -6.82 30.68 30.87
N ILE A 1000 -6.17 30.34 29.76
CA ILE A 1000 -5.71 28.99 29.48
C ILE A 1000 -4.25 28.97 29.03
N SER A 1001 -3.58 27.88 29.36
CA SER A 1001 -2.26 27.55 28.85
C SER A 1001 -2.28 26.21 28.13
N GLY A 1002 -1.50 26.09 27.06
CA GLY A 1002 -1.30 24.86 26.29
C GLY A 1002 0.06 24.22 26.57
N THR A 1003 0.09 22.89 26.72
CA THR A 1003 1.31 22.09 26.85
C THR A 1003 1.31 20.91 25.90
N LEU A 1004 2.49 20.50 25.45
CA LEU A 1004 2.73 19.21 24.80
C LEU A 1004 3.26 18.26 25.89
N LEU A 1005 2.45 17.29 26.32
CA LEU A 1005 2.77 16.40 27.44
C LEU A 1005 3.76 15.31 27.05
N ASP A 1006 3.53 14.75 25.86
CA ASP A 1006 4.22 13.64 25.22
C ASP A 1006 4.07 13.85 23.70
N SER A 1007 4.56 12.92 22.88
CA SER A 1007 4.48 13.06 21.42
C SER A 1007 3.06 13.02 20.88
N THR A 1008 2.09 12.45 21.61
CA THR A 1008 0.71 12.17 21.17
C THR A 1008 -0.37 13.00 21.87
N THR A 1009 -0.02 13.88 22.82
CA THR A 1009 -1.01 14.59 23.64
C THR A 1009 -0.69 16.08 23.84
N VAL A 1010 -1.59 16.94 23.37
CA VAL A 1010 -1.67 18.35 23.77
C VAL A 1010 -2.66 18.48 24.94
N ARG A 1011 -2.36 19.33 25.94
CA ARG A 1011 -3.27 19.62 27.05
C ARG A 1011 -3.49 21.12 27.18
N PHE A 1012 -4.75 21.50 27.36
CA PHE A 1012 -5.14 22.86 27.75
C PHE A 1012 -5.68 22.85 29.18
N GLN A 1013 -5.30 23.85 29.97
CA GLN A 1013 -5.68 23.96 31.39
C GLN A 1013 -6.03 25.39 31.78
N ARG A 1014 -7.01 25.55 32.67
CA ARG A 1014 -7.26 26.76 33.48
C ARG A 1014 -7.11 26.45 34.96
N VAL A 1015 -7.15 27.48 35.81
CA VAL A 1015 -6.90 27.29 37.24
C VAL A 1015 -8.19 27.12 38.07
N VAL A 1016 -9.24 27.87 37.76
CA VAL A 1016 -10.54 27.81 38.46
C VAL A 1016 -11.60 27.21 37.54
N SER A 1017 -12.20 26.08 37.94
CA SER A 1017 -13.24 25.42 37.16
C SER A 1017 -14.66 25.73 37.66
N THR A 1018 -14.84 25.94 38.97
CA THR A 1018 -16.14 26.29 39.58
C THR A 1018 -16.68 27.60 39.02
N GLY A 1019 -17.86 27.54 38.39
CA GLY A 1019 -18.51 28.70 37.76
C GLY A 1019 -17.91 29.14 36.42
N ALA A 1020 -16.89 28.41 35.91
CA ALA A 1020 -16.20 28.78 34.69
C ALA A 1020 -17.03 28.44 33.43
N PRO A 1021 -17.08 29.32 32.41
CA PRO A 1021 -17.82 29.08 31.17
C PRO A 1021 -17.13 28.04 30.29
N ALA A 1022 -17.80 27.59 29.23
CA ALA A 1022 -17.11 26.86 28.17
C ALA A 1022 -16.13 27.79 27.42
N ILE A 1023 -14.97 27.25 27.04
CA ILE A 1023 -13.96 27.96 26.24
C ILE A 1023 -13.73 27.18 24.96
N THR A 1024 -13.87 27.83 23.81
CA THR A 1024 -13.43 27.29 22.52
C THR A 1024 -11.96 27.64 22.34
N ILE A 1025 -11.15 26.65 21.99
CA ILE A 1025 -9.71 26.71 21.85
C ILE A 1025 -9.36 26.31 20.43
N GLU A 1026 -8.70 27.17 19.67
CA GLU A 1026 -8.12 26.81 18.37
C GLU A 1026 -6.63 26.62 18.57
N TRP A 1027 -6.06 25.55 18.04
CA TRP A 1027 -4.66 25.20 18.25
C TRP A 1027 -3.97 24.75 16.97
N TYR A 1028 -2.67 25.01 16.92
CA TYR A 1028 -1.77 24.66 15.82
C TYR A 1028 -0.46 24.14 16.42
N LEU A 1029 -0.03 22.96 16.00
CA LEU A 1029 1.22 22.32 16.39
C LEU A 1029 2.03 22.09 15.13
N ALA A 1030 3.11 22.86 14.96
CA ALA A 1030 4.00 22.76 13.81
C ALA A 1030 5.23 21.92 14.17
N GLU A 1031 5.35 20.75 13.56
CA GLU A 1031 6.53 19.88 13.62
C GLU A 1031 7.42 20.12 12.41
N PHE A 1032 8.73 20.29 12.63
CA PHE A 1032 9.70 20.45 11.55
C PHE A 1032 10.63 19.24 11.47
N LEU A 1033 10.83 18.73 10.25
CA LEU A 1033 11.79 17.64 10.02
C LEU A 1033 13.24 18.11 10.25
N SER A 1034 13.54 19.37 9.92
CA SER A 1034 14.88 19.96 9.95
C SER A 1034 14.82 21.44 10.38
N GLY A 1035 15.97 22.03 10.74
CA GLY A 1035 16.11 23.50 10.86
C GLY A 1035 15.34 24.19 11.99
N VAL A 1036 14.68 23.45 12.89
CA VAL A 1036 14.01 24.01 14.08
C VAL A 1036 14.29 23.13 15.29
N SER A 1037 14.61 23.76 16.43
CA SER A 1037 14.69 23.10 17.73
C SER A 1037 13.93 23.88 18.79
N VAL A 1038 13.29 23.17 19.72
CA VAL A 1038 12.37 23.75 20.71
C VAL A 1038 12.69 23.24 22.11
N GLN A 1039 13.13 24.16 22.97
CA GLN A 1039 13.18 23.94 24.42
C GLN A 1039 11.82 24.31 25.02
N ARG A 1040 11.38 23.63 26.08
CA ARG A 1040 10.11 23.94 26.76
C ARG A 1040 10.16 23.63 28.25
N GLY A 1041 9.25 24.25 29.01
CA GLY A 1041 9.06 23.98 30.43
C GLY A 1041 7.84 24.72 31.00
N SER A 1042 7.67 24.60 32.31
CA SER A 1042 6.54 25.15 33.06
C SER A 1042 7.06 25.86 34.31
N GLU A 1043 6.85 27.18 34.41
CA GLU A 1043 7.14 27.92 35.63
C GLU A 1043 5.86 28.09 36.45
N THR A 1044 5.81 27.44 37.60
CA THR A 1044 4.73 27.62 38.58
C THR A 1044 5.11 28.72 39.55
N ASN A 1045 4.20 29.68 39.73
CA ASN A 1045 4.33 30.79 40.64
C ASN A 1045 5.51 31.74 40.36
N PRO A 1046 5.61 32.34 39.16
CA PRO A 1046 6.63 33.33 38.92
C PRO A 1046 6.45 34.53 39.85
N GLY A 1047 7.54 34.94 40.50
CA GLY A 1047 7.60 36.25 41.17
C GLY A 1047 7.54 37.40 40.16
N THR A 1048 7.73 38.63 40.63
CA THR A 1048 7.78 39.83 39.77
C THR A 1048 8.74 39.70 38.59
N THR A 1049 9.86 38.99 38.80
CA THR A 1049 10.78 38.54 37.75
C THR A 1049 11.31 37.14 38.08
N VAL A 1050 11.29 36.23 37.11
CA VAL A 1050 11.89 34.89 37.17
C VAL A 1050 12.85 34.70 36.01
N ASN A 1051 13.97 34.03 36.28
CA ASN A 1051 15.00 33.68 35.31
C ASN A 1051 15.00 32.17 35.10
N VAL A 1052 14.59 31.75 33.91
CA VAL A 1052 14.51 30.35 33.49
C VAL A 1052 15.82 29.98 32.78
N PRO A 1053 16.58 29.00 33.27
CA PRO A 1053 17.81 28.56 32.63
C PRO A 1053 17.50 27.82 31.33
N LEU A 1054 18.18 28.20 30.24
CA LEU A 1054 18.12 27.54 28.94
C LEU A 1054 19.44 26.82 28.64
N SER A 1055 19.36 25.73 27.87
CA SER A 1055 20.50 25.30 27.05
C SER A 1055 20.81 26.40 26.03
N ALA A 1056 22.08 26.62 25.71
CA ALA A 1056 22.51 27.79 24.94
C ALA A 1056 21.82 27.89 23.55
N VAL A 1057 21.14 29.01 23.28
CA VAL A 1057 20.48 29.33 22.00
C VAL A 1057 21.15 30.51 21.28
N ASP A 1058 21.04 30.54 19.95
CA ASP A 1058 21.41 31.72 19.16
C ASP A 1058 20.31 32.78 19.29
N VAL A 1059 20.56 33.84 20.06
CA VAL A 1059 19.62 34.94 20.30
C VAL A 1059 19.24 35.73 19.03
N THR A 1060 19.99 35.58 17.94
CA THR A 1060 19.67 36.19 16.63
C THR A 1060 18.71 35.36 15.79
N ARG A 1061 18.41 34.13 16.25
CA ARG A 1061 17.56 33.12 15.58
C ARG A 1061 16.53 32.45 16.49
N SER A 1062 16.44 32.88 17.76
CA SER A 1062 15.56 32.27 18.75
C SER A 1062 14.53 33.24 19.31
N PHE A 1063 13.30 32.77 19.47
CA PHE A 1063 12.17 33.55 20.00
C PHE A 1063 11.37 32.75 21.05
N PRO A 1064 10.84 33.41 22.09
CA PRO A 1064 10.00 32.77 23.08
C PRO A 1064 8.52 32.76 22.66
N ILE A 1065 7.83 31.67 22.98
CA ILE A 1065 6.37 31.54 22.94
C ILE A 1065 5.93 31.20 24.37
N VAL A 1066 4.97 31.94 24.92
CA VAL A 1066 4.42 31.68 26.25
C VAL A 1066 2.90 31.61 26.22
N SER A 1067 2.34 30.69 26.99
CA SER A 1067 0.91 30.67 27.34
C SER A 1067 0.79 30.51 28.85
N TYR A 1068 -0.28 31.03 29.45
CA TYR A 1068 -0.34 31.14 30.91
C TYR A 1068 -1.77 31.10 31.45
N ARG A 1069 -1.85 30.72 32.72
CA ARG A 1069 -3.10 30.63 33.48
C ARG A 1069 -2.90 31.22 34.87
N SER A 1070 -3.66 32.25 35.23
CA SER A 1070 -3.60 32.93 36.52
C SER A 1070 -4.64 32.42 37.51
N GLN A 1071 -4.49 32.81 38.78
CA GLN A 1071 -5.58 32.86 39.75
C GLN A 1071 -6.10 34.30 39.81
N GLY A 1072 -7.41 34.54 39.81
CA GLY A 1072 -7.93 35.90 39.94
C GLY A 1072 -9.41 36.05 39.59
N SER A 1073 -10.04 37.09 40.16
CA SER A 1073 -11.43 37.48 39.92
C SER A 1073 -11.58 38.77 39.10
N THR A 1074 -10.47 39.46 38.82
CA THR A 1074 -10.37 40.70 38.04
C THR A 1074 -9.14 40.62 37.16
N TYR A 1075 -9.17 41.24 35.97
CA TYR A 1075 -7.98 41.36 35.13
C TYR A 1075 -7.05 42.47 35.66
N ASP A 1076 -5.98 42.11 36.36
CA ASP A 1076 -5.01 43.02 36.99
C ASP A 1076 -3.55 42.66 36.66
N GLY A 1077 -2.56 43.00 37.49
CA GLY A 1077 -1.14 42.96 37.12
C GLY A 1077 -0.50 41.57 37.17
N ASN A 1078 -1.17 40.58 37.77
CA ASN A 1078 -0.75 39.18 37.76
C ASN A 1078 -1.08 38.43 36.45
N ASP A 1079 -1.93 39.04 35.61
CA ASP A 1079 -2.51 38.43 34.40
C ASP A 1079 -1.71 38.66 33.11
N PHE A 1080 -0.70 39.53 33.12
CA PHE A 1080 0.03 39.93 31.91
C PHE A 1080 1.52 39.62 32.07
N ILE A 1081 1.96 38.55 31.41
CA ILE A 1081 3.34 38.08 31.45
C ILE A 1081 4.11 38.55 30.21
N LYS A 1082 5.23 39.23 30.48
CA LYS A 1082 6.27 39.56 29.51
C LYS A 1082 7.35 38.48 29.54
N SER A 1083 7.80 38.06 28.36
CA SER A 1083 8.84 37.06 28.16
C SER A 1083 9.99 37.64 27.35
N LYS A 1084 11.23 37.41 27.79
CA LYS A 1084 12.43 37.97 27.15
C LYS A 1084 13.63 37.05 27.30
N ILE A 1085 14.19 36.59 26.18
CA ILE A 1085 15.51 35.97 26.14
C ILE A 1085 16.55 37.08 26.44
N THR A 1086 17.18 37.06 27.62
CA THR A 1086 18.14 38.09 28.06
C THR A 1086 19.60 37.70 27.81
N SER A 1087 19.87 36.40 27.67
CA SER A 1087 21.14 35.85 27.20
C SER A 1087 20.87 34.57 26.40
N SER A 1088 21.90 33.98 25.78
CA SER A 1088 21.78 32.67 25.13
C SER A 1088 21.33 31.56 26.09
N THR A 1089 21.48 31.72 27.41
CA THR A 1089 21.17 30.70 28.43
C THR A 1089 20.06 31.11 29.39
N ASN A 1090 19.30 32.17 29.11
CA ASN A 1090 18.30 32.68 30.04
C ASN A 1090 17.05 33.28 29.38
N LEU A 1091 15.89 32.76 29.76
CA LEU A 1091 14.58 33.35 29.50
C LEU A 1091 14.07 34.04 30.78
N GLU A 1092 13.95 35.36 30.75
CA GLU A 1092 13.29 36.16 31.77
C GLU A 1092 11.77 36.13 31.55
N LEU A 1093 11.01 35.82 32.61
CA LEU A 1093 9.57 36.00 32.71
C LEU A 1093 9.27 37.08 33.75
N SER A 1094 8.46 38.09 33.41
CA SER A 1094 8.15 39.19 34.32
C SER A 1094 6.72 39.72 34.20
N LEU A 1095 6.18 40.14 35.34
CA LEU A 1095 4.80 40.58 35.53
C LEU A 1095 4.76 41.72 36.57
N GLN A 1096 3.60 42.34 36.81
CA GLN A 1096 3.50 43.56 37.63
C GLN A 1096 2.59 43.34 38.84
N VAL A 1097 3.04 42.53 39.80
CA VAL A 1097 2.28 42.19 41.02
C VAL A 1097 2.67 42.97 42.26
N SER A 1098 1.70 43.11 43.15
CA SER A 1098 1.86 43.45 44.56
C SER A 1098 2.22 42.22 45.39
N ALA A 1099 2.78 42.45 46.59
CA ALA A 1099 3.18 41.37 47.49
C ALA A 1099 1.95 40.68 48.10
N GLY A 1100 1.62 39.48 47.60
CA GLY A 1100 0.52 38.64 48.08
C GLY A 1100 -0.48 38.21 47.01
N ASP A 1101 -0.34 38.68 45.77
CA ASP A 1101 -1.24 38.32 44.68
C ASP A 1101 -1.14 36.82 44.35
N PRO A 1102 -2.26 36.17 44.01
CA PRO A 1102 -2.28 34.74 43.77
C PRO A 1102 -1.62 34.42 42.41
N LEU A 1103 -0.86 33.33 42.39
CA LEU A 1103 0.28 33.17 41.50
C LEU A 1103 -0.07 32.33 40.25
N SER A 1104 0.48 32.73 39.11
CA SER A 1104 0.19 32.16 37.78
C SER A 1104 1.05 30.94 37.44
N VAL A 1105 0.67 30.17 36.42
CA VAL A 1105 1.55 29.18 35.77
C VAL A 1105 1.84 29.60 34.33
N VAL A 1106 3.11 29.53 33.93
CA VAL A 1106 3.58 29.93 32.60
C VAL A 1106 4.20 28.73 31.89
N GLU A 1107 3.55 28.30 30.83
CA GLU A 1107 4.05 27.28 29.92
C GLU A 1107 4.86 27.99 28.84
N TRP A 1108 6.17 27.70 28.78
CA TRP A 1108 7.11 28.40 27.91
C TRP A 1108 7.73 27.46 26.88
N GLN A 1109 8.00 28.01 25.70
CA GLN A 1109 8.76 27.38 24.62
C GLN A 1109 9.77 28.39 24.09
N VAL A 1110 11.02 27.96 23.85
CA VAL A 1110 12.02 28.76 23.12
C VAL A 1110 12.33 28.03 21.82
N VAL A 1111 11.93 28.65 20.71
CA VAL A 1111 12.08 28.11 19.36
C VAL A 1111 13.34 28.72 18.76
N SER A 1112 14.31 27.89 18.37
CA SER A 1112 15.47 28.29 17.56
C SER A 1112 15.22 27.89 16.11
N TYR A 1113 15.30 28.84 15.18
CA TYR A 1113 14.88 28.65 13.78
C TYR A 1113 16.01 29.05 12.82
N THR A 1114 16.53 28.10 12.02
CA THR A 1114 17.83 28.28 11.34
C THR A 1114 17.80 29.31 10.22
N SER A 1115 16.73 29.31 9.43
CA SER A 1115 16.46 30.27 8.35
C SER A 1115 15.61 31.45 8.86
N ALA A 1116 15.99 32.03 10.00
CA ALA A 1116 15.40 33.27 10.50
C ALA A 1116 16.46 34.31 10.83
N LYS A 1117 16.08 35.58 10.72
CA LYS A 1117 16.76 36.71 11.33
C LYS A 1117 15.81 37.37 12.31
N ILE A 1118 16.25 37.53 13.55
CA ILE A 1118 15.40 38.07 14.60
C ILE A 1118 15.90 39.44 15.03
N GLN A 1119 14.97 40.40 15.00
CA GLN A 1119 15.12 41.67 15.69
C GLN A 1119 14.24 41.65 16.93
N THR A 1120 14.74 42.20 18.04
CA THR A 1120 14.01 42.28 19.31
C THR A 1120 14.29 43.59 20.02
N GLY A 1121 13.35 44.03 20.85
CA GLY A 1121 13.50 45.25 21.64
C GLY A 1121 12.36 45.41 22.65
N ASP A 1122 12.52 46.39 23.53
CA ASP A 1122 11.52 46.74 24.53
C ASP A 1122 10.84 48.08 24.19
N ILE A 1123 9.55 48.19 24.51
CA ILE A 1123 8.77 49.43 24.44
C ILE A 1123 8.07 49.64 25.78
N ALA A 1124 8.20 50.84 26.34
CA ALA A 1124 7.37 51.30 27.44
C ALA A 1124 6.29 52.26 26.90
N PHE A 1125 5.04 52.05 27.32
CA PHE A 1125 3.96 53.01 27.15
C PHE A 1125 3.79 53.81 28.45
N ALA A 1126 3.77 55.14 28.36
CA ALA A 1126 3.25 55.98 29.43
C ALA A 1126 1.71 55.84 29.53
N THR A 1127 1.13 56.29 30.65
CA THR A 1127 -0.33 56.26 30.85
C THR A 1127 -1.10 57.03 29.77
N THR A 1128 -0.49 58.04 29.16
CA THR A 1128 -1.07 58.86 28.07
C THR A 1128 -0.85 58.31 26.66
N ASP A 1129 0.01 57.32 26.46
CA ASP A 1129 0.43 56.90 25.12
C ASP A 1129 -0.66 56.03 24.47
N GLY A 1130 -1.25 56.49 23.37
CA GLY A 1130 -2.18 55.71 22.55
C GLY A 1130 -1.50 54.82 21.50
N SER A 1131 -0.29 55.20 21.09
CA SER A 1131 0.54 54.44 20.15
C SER A 1131 2.03 54.71 20.39
N ARG A 1132 2.87 53.73 20.08
CA ARG A 1132 4.33 53.77 20.11
C ARG A 1132 4.87 53.07 18.87
N THR A 1133 6.05 53.49 18.40
CA THR A 1133 6.75 52.82 17.30
C THR A 1133 8.10 52.26 17.76
N ALA A 1134 8.55 51.22 17.08
CA ALA A 1134 9.93 50.76 17.12
C ALA A 1134 10.53 50.78 15.71
N THR A 1135 11.76 51.25 15.61
CA THR A 1135 12.53 51.31 14.36
C THR A 1135 13.24 49.98 14.13
N LEU A 1136 13.18 49.47 12.90
CA LEU A 1136 13.84 48.24 12.49
C LEU A 1136 15.00 48.53 11.52
N THR A 1137 16.01 47.66 11.56
CA THR A 1137 16.84 47.40 10.37
C THR A 1137 15.93 46.81 9.29
N ALA A 1138 16.14 47.17 8.02
CA ALA A 1138 15.19 46.84 6.94
C ALA A 1138 14.90 45.32 6.82
N VAL A 1139 13.62 44.94 6.81
CA VAL A 1139 13.13 43.57 6.62
C VAL A 1139 12.14 43.46 5.45
N ASN A 1140 12.00 42.25 4.90
CA ASN A 1140 10.94 41.89 3.98
C ASN A 1140 9.62 41.61 4.72
N THR A 1141 8.64 42.52 4.60
CA THR A 1141 7.35 42.40 5.30
C THR A 1141 6.53 41.16 4.90
N ALA A 1142 6.71 40.64 3.68
CA ALA A 1142 6.05 39.41 3.23
C ALA A 1142 6.67 38.12 3.79
N LYS A 1143 7.69 38.25 4.66
CA LYS A 1143 8.36 37.16 5.39
C LYS A 1143 8.59 37.48 6.87
N ALA A 1144 8.03 38.57 7.39
CA ALA A 1144 8.30 39.04 8.74
C ALA A 1144 7.10 38.79 9.67
N TRP A 1145 7.22 37.80 10.56
CA TRP A 1145 6.19 37.48 11.56
C TRP A 1145 6.48 38.21 12.87
N LEU A 1146 5.52 39.01 13.33
CA LEU A 1146 5.62 39.80 14.56
C LEU A 1146 5.01 39.04 15.74
N MET A 1147 5.80 38.87 16.80
CA MET A 1147 5.36 38.35 18.08
C MET A 1147 5.72 39.35 19.19
N PHE A 1148 4.92 39.43 20.24
CA PHE A 1148 5.23 40.24 21.41
C PHE A 1148 4.52 39.73 22.66
N SER A 1149 5.11 40.01 23.81
CA SER A 1149 4.53 39.78 25.12
C SER A 1149 4.73 41.03 25.99
N TYR A 1150 3.88 41.23 26.98
CA TYR A 1150 3.90 42.46 27.76
C TYR A 1150 3.36 42.24 29.17
N ASN A 1151 3.78 43.12 30.07
CA ASN A 1151 3.20 43.26 31.40
C ASN A 1151 2.57 44.65 31.57
N SER A 1152 1.50 44.71 32.35
CA SER A 1152 0.73 45.93 32.62
C SER A 1152 0.46 46.01 34.12
N ALA A 1153 0.48 47.20 34.69
CA ALA A 1153 0.06 47.39 36.09
C ALA A 1153 -1.46 47.15 36.28
N ASP A 1154 -1.87 46.91 37.52
CA ASP A 1154 -3.26 46.65 37.97
C ASP A 1154 -4.25 47.69 37.45
N GLY A 1155 -3.85 48.95 37.43
CA GLY A 1155 -4.60 50.04 36.82
C GLY A 1155 -5.99 50.28 37.40
N THR A 1156 -6.96 50.55 36.54
CA THR A 1156 -8.37 50.58 36.94
C THR A 1156 -9.06 49.26 36.55
N ALA A 1157 -9.67 48.59 37.54
CA ALA A 1157 -10.24 47.25 37.38
C ALA A 1157 -11.40 47.15 36.37
N ALA A 1158 -11.92 48.27 35.87
CA ALA A 1158 -13.12 48.33 35.04
C ALA A 1158 -12.88 48.37 33.52
N SER A 1159 -11.62 48.42 33.03
CA SER A 1159 -11.34 48.60 31.60
C SER A 1159 -10.15 47.79 31.08
N ILE A 1160 -10.42 46.56 30.62
CA ILE A 1160 -9.45 45.70 29.93
C ILE A 1160 -8.84 46.37 28.69
N GLY A 1161 -9.60 47.23 28.00
CA GLY A 1161 -9.15 47.92 26.79
C GLY A 1161 -7.98 48.91 26.98
N GLN A 1162 -7.68 49.33 28.22
CA GLN A 1162 -6.46 50.12 28.51
C GLN A 1162 -5.18 49.26 28.53
N LYS A 1163 -5.35 47.94 28.68
CA LYS A 1163 -4.29 46.94 28.85
C LYS A 1163 -4.04 46.14 27.57
N MET A 1164 -5.01 46.08 26.65
CA MET A 1164 -4.85 45.41 25.36
C MET A 1164 -4.04 46.24 24.37
N VAL A 1165 -3.04 45.63 23.75
CA VAL A 1165 -2.19 46.22 22.70
C VAL A 1165 -2.28 45.40 21.43
N ARG A 1166 -2.36 46.09 20.28
CA ARG A 1166 -2.15 45.51 18.95
C ARG A 1166 -0.75 45.90 18.45
N GLY A 1167 -0.02 44.94 17.88
CA GLY A 1167 1.22 45.19 17.14
C GLY A 1167 1.01 45.02 15.64
N VAL A 1168 1.62 45.88 14.82
CA VAL A 1168 1.50 45.88 13.35
C VAL A 1168 2.86 46.15 12.71
N VAL A 1169 3.25 45.32 11.73
CA VAL A 1169 4.38 45.61 10.83
C VAL A 1169 3.93 46.70 9.85
N THR A 1170 4.27 47.95 10.13
CA THR A 1170 3.74 49.11 9.40
C THR A 1170 4.44 49.31 8.05
N ASN A 1171 5.73 48.98 7.99
CA ASN A 1171 6.54 48.85 6.78
C ASN A 1171 7.84 48.11 7.15
N GLY A 1172 8.72 47.86 6.19
CA GLY A 1172 9.98 47.14 6.39
C GLY A 1172 10.98 47.77 7.38
N ASN A 1173 10.73 48.98 7.88
CA ASN A 1173 11.57 49.68 8.86
C ASN A 1173 10.83 50.12 10.13
N THR A 1174 9.54 49.83 10.28
CA THR A 1174 8.73 50.33 11.41
C THR A 1174 7.70 49.33 11.89
N LEU A 1175 7.76 49.02 13.19
CA LEU A 1175 6.64 48.43 13.93
C LEU A 1175 5.84 49.53 14.59
N THR A 1176 4.51 49.42 14.57
CA THR A 1176 3.60 50.25 15.36
C THR A 1176 2.89 49.36 16.36
N PHE A 1177 2.85 49.82 17.61
CA PHE A 1177 2.04 49.24 18.67
C PHE A 1177 1.00 50.28 19.07
N ASP A 1178 -0.28 49.90 19.11
CA ASP A 1178 -1.39 50.81 19.39
C ASP A 1178 -2.44 50.16 20.31
N ARG A 1179 -3.21 51.01 20.99
CA ARG A 1179 -4.30 50.60 21.88
C ARG A 1179 -5.48 51.56 21.77
N ALA A 1180 -6.69 51.03 21.89
CA ALA A 1180 -7.93 51.80 21.74
C ALA A 1180 -8.18 52.77 22.90
N LEU A 1181 -7.69 52.47 24.11
CA LEU A 1181 -7.86 53.30 25.30
C LEU A 1181 -6.51 53.56 25.99
N THR A 1182 -6.30 54.80 26.42
CA THR A 1182 -5.17 55.18 27.28
C THR A 1182 -5.57 55.08 28.76
N GLY A 1183 -4.57 55.14 29.65
CA GLY A 1183 -4.77 55.18 31.10
C GLY A 1183 -3.78 54.33 31.90
N GLN A 1184 -3.10 53.36 31.28
CA GLN A 1184 -2.16 52.46 31.96
C GLN A 1184 -0.73 52.55 31.44
N ALA A 1185 0.23 52.33 32.34
CA ALA A 1185 1.62 52.07 31.99
C ALA A 1185 1.85 50.56 31.81
N MET A 1186 2.70 50.20 30.86
CA MET A 1186 3.01 48.82 30.50
C MET A 1186 4.37 48.73 29.84
N THR A 1187 5.04 47.58 29.95
CA THR A 1187 6.26 47.28 29.20
C THR A 1187 6.07 46.05 28.33
N LEU A 1188 6.52 46.13 27.09
CA LEU A 1188 6.36 45.13 26.05
C LEU A 1188 7.74 44.76 25.50
N THR A 1189 7.97 43.46 25.30
CA THR A 1189 9.12 42.95 24.55
C THR A 1189 8.59 42.37 23.24
N TRP A 1190 9.17 42.79 22.11
CA TRP A 1190 8.79 42.29 20.78
C TRP A 1190 9.90 41.45 20.16
N TYR A 1191 9.50 40.52 19.32
CA TYR A 1191 10.34 39.68 18.47
C TYR A 1191 9.77 39.73 17.05
N LEU A 1192 10.59 40.15 16.10
CA LEU A 1192 10.24 40.13 14.68
C LEU A 1192 11.09 39.08 13.99
N VAL A 1193 10.43 38.00 13.56
CA VAL A 1193 11.06 36.84 12.89
C VAL A 1193 10.97 37.07 11.38
N GLU A 1194 12.07 37.49 10.75
CA GLU A 1194 12.18 37.53 9.30
C GLU A 1194 12.68 36.17 8.79
N PHE A 1195 11.80 35.41 8.12
CA PHE A 1195 12.15 34.13 7.52
C PHE A 1195 12.99 34.32 6.24
N THR A 1196 14.05 33.51 6.10
CA THR A 1196 14.98 33.55 4.96
C THR A 1196 14.87 32.35 4.03
N ASP A 1197 14.04 31.36 4.38
CA ASP A 1197 13.66 30.22 3.53
C ASP A 1197 12.48 30.59 2.60
N ASP A 1198 11.67 29.63 2.15
CA ASP A 1198 10.51 29.83 1.27
C ASP A 1198 9.23 30.28 2.00
N THR A 1199 9.24 30.37 3.33
CA THR A 1199 8.10 30.83 4.15
C THR A 1199 7.57 32.18 3.66
N ARG A 1200 6.24 32.29 3.63
CA ARG A 1200 5.50 33.52 3.35
C ARG A 1200 4.67 33.88 4.58
N VAL A 1201 4.71 35.14 4.96
CA VAL A 1201 3.88 35.70 6.02
C VAL A 1201 2.82 36.56 5.36
N GLN A 1202 1.56 36.23 5.63
CA GLN A 1202 0.41 37.06 5.27
C GLN A 1202 -0.10 37.78 6.51
N SER A 1203 -0.76 38.92 6.32
CA SER A 1203 -1.28 39.71 7.43
C SER A 1203 -2.64 40.32 7.12
N GLY A 1204 -3.39 40.68 8.16
CA GLY A 1204 -4.70 41.30 8.04
C GLY A 1204 -5.07 42.07 9.30
N SER A 1205 -5.98 43.03 9.19
CA SER A 1205 -6.53 43.75 10.33
C SER A 1205 -8.03 43.95 10.14
N ALA A 1206 -8.83 43.43 11.06
CA ALA A 1206 -10.26 43.66 11.14
C ALA A 1206 -10.59 44.66 12.25
N ALA A 1207 -11.66 45.43 12.08
CA ALA A 1207 -12.20 46.32 13.10
C ALA A 1207 -13.56 45.80 13.59
N PHE A 1208 -13.67 45.56 14.90
CA PHE A 1208 -14.93 45.16 15.52
C PHE A 1208 -15.77 46.41 15.87
N SER A 1209 -16.96 46.50 15.29
CA SER A 1209 -17.97 47.46 15.74
C SER A 1209 -18.66 47.00 17.03
N SER A 1210 -19.26 47.94 17.77
CA SER A 1210 -19.99 47.63 19.01
C SER A 1210 -21.09 46.59 18.76
N GLY A 1211 -21.08 45.51 19.55
CA GLY A 1211 -22.03 44.39 19.43
C GLY A 1211 -21.65 43.31 18.41
N THR A 1212 -20.61 43.51 17.59
CA THR A 1212 -20.14 42.50 16.64
C THR A 1212 -19.30 41.43 17.33
N THR A 1213 -19.59 40.15 17.07
CA THR A 1213 -18.97 38.99 17.75
C THR A 1213 -18.06 38.15 16.85
N GLN A 1214 -18.02 38.43 15.55
CA GLN A 1214 -17.12 37.87 14.54
C GLN A 1214 -16.95 38.91 13.41
N VAL A 1215 -15.73 39.02 12.88
CA VAL A 1215 -15.41 39.79 11.66
C VAL A 1215 -14.35 39.01 10.90
N ASP A 1216 -14.59 38.77 9.61
CA ASP A 1216 -13.60 38.11 8.76
C ASP A 1216 -12.56 39.14 8.30
N ALA A 1217 -11.28 38.85 8.54
CA ALA A 1217 -10.18 39.77 8.20
C ALA A 1217 -9.73 39.54 6.75
N PRO A 1218 -9.58 40.59 5.92
CA PRO A 1218 -8.93 40.44 4.63
C PRO A 1218 -7.43 40.15 4.85
N ILE A 1219 -6.98 39.02 4.32
CA ILE A 1219 -5.58 38.58 4.40
C ILE A 1219 -4.85 39.03 3.12
N THR A 1220 -3.69 39.66 3.29
CA THR A 1220 -2.77 40.09 2.21
C THR A 1220 -1.42 39.44 2.37
#